data_AF-R1IPT2-F1
#
_entry.id   AF-R1IPT2-F1
#
_cell.length_a   1.000
_cell.length_b   1.000
_cell.length_c   1.000
_cell.angle_alpha   90.00
_cell.angle_beta   90.00
_cell.angle_gamma   90.00
#
_symmetry.space_group_name_H-M   'P 1'
#
loop_
_entity.id
_entity.type
_entity.pdbx_description
1 polymer ?
#
loop_
_entity_poly.entity_id
_entity_poly.type
_entity_poly.pdbx_seq_one_letter_code
_entity_poly.pdbx_strand_id
1 'polypeptide(L)'
;MRYIFILTALLMLLNGCDSQNSPKTDHMEEAPTQSLKLVLSSHEGSASAEAAQYFASLVKEKSKGELTVSTSFKTDNASERELIASVQNGDVDFAVISSSKISYLSPALELFDLPFFFTNQQQVKQVYSSPTGRQLLSKLNEDDIHGVAFWDGGFKHLVTTFPLESASQFDGRRFRVPESTTIRQQFASWSSLAIPVSDEMLTQAFTNGDLDGEEITLSQLSARRMTGQDIYLTHHGHQTLILIMSPKTKAKLTQLQKETIKSAANIATSFQYEIARRKDNIALANLKEEGITHKPATPLLDWMKQASSGVMEQKRMYIGTAIIEQVLQGKENWSHLHPDKLIVALDADMIGGSAISGLSIRRGIELALDEINQNGGVLGKEVKLVVRNNSMVPSRGLDNIKVFATLPNLLAVFSGISSPVVLAELELLHEHKILMLAPWAAATPIVSNGQSPNFVFRVSVRDEYAAQFLLDGALGVSEKVGFLLVNNGWGRSNFEGLTKEMEKRSLAPVHMEWFDWGEKNMENKVKNLVQKGVESIIFVGNSVEGEKFVSHLAKHPNPPIVFSHWGITGSEFAHRSKQALKAVDLRVLQTFTFVENDTPAAKVLTQKYHQRYGTRDESDIYAPSGTAHAYDLMHMLAIAAEKAGSADMSAIQKELTKLERYDGLMKQYLSPFGRGMQDALTAEDYLFAFYKDGSLYPLKSDR
;
A
#
# COMPACT_ATOMS: atom_id res chain seq x y z
N MET A 1 -1.42 -34.71 84.22
CA MET A 1 -2.29 -35.57 83.40
C MET A 1 -3.49 -34.70 83.01
N ARG A 2 -3.70 -34.45 81.70
CA ARG A 2 -4.94 -33.98 81.00
C ARG A 2 -5.90 -33.04 81.76
N TYR A 3 -6.45 -31.93 81.25
CA TYR A 3 -6.41 -31.16 80.00
C TYR A 3 -7.31 -29.92 80.26
N ILE A 4 -6.96 -28.75 79.68
CA ILE A 4 -7.86 -27.72 79.08
C ILE A 4 -8.85 -26.98 80.00
N PHE A 5 -8.63 -25.69 80.32
CA PHE A 5 -8.90 -24.45 79.54
C PHE A 5 -10.38 -24.17 79.24
N ILE A 6 -10.99 -23.20 79.93
CA ILE A 6 -12.08 -22.33 79.42
C ILE A 6 -12.01 -20.94 80.10
N LEU A 7 -12.07 -19.90 79.25
CA LEU A 7 -12.50 -18.50 79.43
C LEU A 7 -11.77 -17.53 80.40
N THR A 8 -10.98 -16.65 79.77
CA THR A 8 -11.04 -15.17 79.79
C THR A 8 -11.87 -14.45 80.86
N ALA A 9 -11.23 -13.52 81.59
CA ALA A 9 -11.51 -12.07 81.66
C ALA A 9 -10.83 -11.48 82.92
N LEU A 10 -9.69 -10.79 82.76
CA LEU A 10 -9.59 -9.32 82.70
C LEU A 10 -9.73 -8.63 84.08
N LEU A 11 -8.60 -8.37 84.74
CA LEU A 11 -8.45 -7.24 85.65
C LEU A 11 -7.04 -6.62 85.50
N MET A 12 -7.03 -5.51 84.75
CA MET A 12 -6.17 -4.32 84.89
C MET A 12 -6.17 -3.86 86.37
N LEU A 13 -5.14 -3.29 87.01
CA LEU A 13 -3.94 -2.52 86.64
C LEU A 13 -2.93 -2.61 87.81
N LEU A 14 -1.61 -2.50 87.55
CA LEU A 14 -0.80 -1.35 87.97
C LEU A 14 0.68 -1.50 87.57
N ASN A 15 1.08 -0.51 86.78
CA ASN A 15 2.36 -0.05 86.23
C ASN A 15 3.69 -0.35 86.97
N GLY A 16 4.73 -0.56 86.13
CA GLY A 16 6.14 -0.36 86.44
C GLY A 16 7.04 -0.52 85.20
N CYS A 17 7.24 0.59 84.47
CA CYS A 17 8.28 0.96 83.48
C CYS A 17 9.63 0.18 83.55
N ASP A 18 10.46 -0.02 82.51
CA ASP A 18 10.50 0.43 81.11
C ASP A 18 11.64 -0.33 80.37
N SER A 19 11.55 -0.34 79.04
CA SER A 19 12.58 -0.63 78.02
C SER A 19 12.85 -2.08 77.56
N GLN A 20 12.77 -2.22 76.22
CA GLN A 20 13.23 -3.30 75.33
C GLN A 20 12.28 -4.47 75.01
N ASN A 21 11.34 -4.24 74.07
CA ASN A 21 11.30 -4.94 72.78
C ASN A 21 10.04 -4.55 71.99
N SER A 22 10.21 -3.79 70.90
CA SER A 22 9.19 -3.61 69.87
C SER A 22 9.54 -4.48 68.66
N PRO A 23 8.58 -5.15 68.00
CA PRO A 23 8.85 -5.94 66.81
C PRO A 23 9.24 -5.02 65.65
N LYS A 24 10.30 -5.38 64.91
CA LYS A 24 10.68 -4.73 63.66
C LYS A 24 9.50 -4.82 62.68
N THR A 25 8.92 -3.68 62.35
CA THR A 25 8.14 -3.50 61.13
C THR A 25 9.10 -3.62 59.95
N ASP A 26 8.91 -4.63 59.12
CA ASP A 26 9.49 -4.66 57.77
C ASP A 26 8.98 -3.42 57.05
N HIS A 27 9.85 -2.41 56.91
CA HIS A 27 9.67 -1.39 55.90
C HIS A 27 9.76 -2.12 54.55
N MET A 28 8.61 -2.35 53.92
CA MET A 28 8.59 -2.55 52.48
C MET A 28 9.20 -1.29 51.88
N GLU A 29 10.46 -1.37 51.46
CA GLU A 29 11.11 -0.38 50.61
C GLU A 29 10.15 -0.14 49.43
N GLU A 30 9.55 1.05 49.35
CA GLU A 30 8.77 1.43 48.17
C GLU A 30 9.67 1.25 46.95
N ALA A 31 9.28 0.36 46.03
CA ALA A 31 10.01 0.16 44.79
C ALA A 31 10.23 1.54 44.13
N PRO A 32 11.45 1.84 43.65
CA PRO A 32 11.78 3.17 43.14
C PRO A 32 10.79 3.56 42.04
N THR A 33 10.02 4.63 42.28
CA THR A 33 9.02 5.13 41.34
C THR A 33 9.72 5.74 40.13
N GLN A 34 9.57 5.12 38.96
CA GLN A 34 10.08 5.69 37.72
C GLN A 34 9.07 6.71 37.19
N SER A 35 9.50 7.97 37.08
CA SER A 35 8.69 9.07 36.54
C SER A 35 9.01 9.28 35.06
N LEU A 36 7.98 9.23 34.23
CA LEU A 36 8.05 9.39 32.77
C LEU A 36 7.40 10.73 32.37
N LYS A 37 7.92 11.39 31.34
CA LYS A 37 7.41 12.67 30.81
C LYS A 37 6.62 12.45 29.52
N LEU A 38 5.39 12.95 29.47
CA LEU A 38 4.56 12.98 28.27
C LEU A 38 4.30 14.43 27.86
N VAL A 39 4.75 14.81 26.66
CA VAL A 39 4.55 16.16 26.11
C VAL A 39 3.55 16.15 24.97
N LEU A 40 2.52 16.98 25.05
CA LEU A 40 1.50 17.11 24.00
C LEU A 40 1.78 18.30 23.08
N SER A 41 1.64 18.08 21.77
CA SER A 41 1.63 19.16 20.77
C SER A 41 0.23 19.77 20.54
N SER A 42 -0.82 19.23 21.17
CA SER A 42 -2.19 19.73 21.09
C SER A 42 -2.49 20.74 22.20
N HIS A 43 -3.54 21.55 22.05
CA HIS A 43 -3.95 22.54 23.05
C HIS A 43 -4.54 21.93 24.34
N GLU A 44 -4.54 22.72 25.41
CA GLU A 44 -5.20 22.39 26.68
C GLU A 44 -6.73 22.26 26.48
N GLY A 45 -7.33 21.20 27.02
CA GLY A 45 -8.76 20.89 26.82
C GLY A 45 -9.09 20.07 25.57
N SER A 46 -8.10 19.75 24.73
CA SER A 46 -8.26 18.81 23.62
C SER A 46 -8.61 17.39 24.08
N ALA A 47 -9.19 16.59 23.18
CA ALA A 47 -9.45 15.18 23.43
C ALA A 47 -8.18 14.38 23.76
N SER A 48 -7.06 14.71 23.11
CA SER A 48 -5.75 14.13 23.37
C SER A 48 -5.20 14.50 24.75
N ALA A 49 -5.46 15.71 25.25
CA ALA A 49 -5.06 16.12 26.60
C ALA A 49 -5.79 15.30 27.67
N GLU A 50 -7.11 15.16 27.58
CA GLU A 50 -7.89 14.32 28.50
C GLU A 50 -7.46 12.85 28.41
N ALA A 51 -7.20 12.34 27.20
CA ALA A 51 -6.71 10.98 27.01
C ALA A 51 -5.30 10.75 27.59
N ALA A 52 -4.41 11.74 27.51
CA ALA A 52 -3.07 11.66 28.09
C ALA A 52 -3.12 11.65 29.63
N GLN A 53 -3.99 12.44 30.24
CA GLN A 53 -4.22 12.41 31.68
C GLN A 53 -4.82 11.07 32.13
N TYR A 54 -5.76 10.52 31.35
CA TYR A 54 -6.31 9.20 31.63
C TYR A 54 -5.27 8.08 31.45
N PHE A 55 -4.44 8.16 30.41
CA PHE A 55 -3.29 7.27 30.20
C PHE A 55 -2.33 7.32 31.41
N ALA A 56 -1.97 8.51 31.89
CA ALA A 56 -1.11 8.66 33.05
C ALA A 56 -1.70 8.02 34.32
N SER A 57 -3.01 8.20 34.52
CA SER A 57 -3.75 7.60 35.64
C SER A 57 -3.77 6.07 35.56
N LEU A 58 -4.02 5.52 34.37
CA LEU A 58 -4.02 4.08 34.11
C LEU A 58 -2.63 3.46 34.30
N VAL A 59 -1.56 4.14 33.87
CA VAL A 59 -0.18 3.68 34.09
C VAL A 59 0.11 3.59 35.58
N LYS A 60 -0.25 4.62 36.36
CA LYS A 60 -0.06 4.62 37.82
C LYS A 60 -0.85 3.50 38.50
N GLU A 61 -2.13 3.36 38.17
CA GLU A 61 -3.01 2.34 38.75
C GLU A 61 -2.51 0.93 38.44
N LYS A 62 -2.26 0.62 37.16
CA LYS A 62 -1.88 -0.72 36.71
C LYS A 62 -0.46 -1.12 37.13
N SER A 63 0.43 -0.15 37.30
CA SER A 63 1.78 -0.39 37.84
C SER A 63 1.83 -0.36 39.37
N LYS A 64 0.70 -0.16 40.06
CA LYS A 64 0.63 0.01 41.53
C LYS A 64 1.58 1.10 42.05
N GLY A 65 1.75 2.17 41.26
CA GLY A 65 2.62 3.30 41.58
C GLY A 65 4.08 3.16 41.13
N GLU A 66 4.53 1.99 40.64
CA GLU A 66 5.92 1.82 40.17
C GLU A 66 6.26 2.72 38.98
N LEU A 67 5.26 3.05 38.15
CA LEU A 67 5.37 4.01 37.05
C LEU A 67 4.43 5.18 37.29
N THR A 68 4.95 6.39 37.09
CA THR A 68 4.13 7.61 36.99
C THR A 68 4.41 8.32 35.68
N VAL A 69 3.41 9.01 35.14
CA VAL A 69 3.56 9.82 33.93
C VAL A 69 3.13 11.25 34.27
N SER A 70 4.01 12.22 34.05
CA SER A 70 3.68 13.64 34.12
C SER A 70 3.33 14.14 32.72
N THR A 71 2.22 14.88 32.59
CA THR A 71 1.77 15.44 31.32
C THR A 71 2.05 16.94 31.27
N SER A 72 2.64 17.41 30.17
CA SER A 72 2.81 18.84 29.89
C SER A 72 2.52 19.15 28.43
N PHE A 73 2.41 20.43 28.10
CA PHE A 73 2.26 20.89 26.72
C PHE A 73 3.60 21.37 26.16
N LYS A 74 3.77 21.30 24.84
CA LYS A 74 4.90 21.90 24.13
C LYS A 74 4.94 23.40 24.45
N THR A 75 6.10 23.92 24.79
CA THR A 75 6.28 25.37 24.98
C THR A 75 6.25 26.08 23.62
N ASP A 76 5.77 27.32 23.59
CA ASP A 76 5.59 28.10 22.36
C ASP A 76 6.91 28.32 21.59
N ASN A 77 8.05 28.28 22.28
CA ASN A 77 9.37 28.45 21.65
C ASN A 77 9.95 27.14 21.07
N ALA A 78 9.37 25.98 21.37
CA ALA A 78 9.89 24.70 20.91
C ALA A 78 9.20 24.27 19.60
N SER A 79 9.97 23.91 18.58
CA SER A 79 9.43 23.34 17.34
C SER A 79 8.99 21.88 17.51
N GLU A 80 8.12 21.36 16.63
CA GLU A 80 7.80 19.93 16.67
C GLU A 80 9.02 19.05 16.37
N ARG A 81 9.97 19.53 15.57
CA ARG A 81 11.21 18.80 15.31
C ARG A 81 12.07 18.67 16.57
N GLU A 82 12.14 19.71 17.39
CA GLU A 82 12.81 19.65 18.69
C GLU A 82 12.13 18.66 19.64
N LEU A 83 10.79 18.66 19.69
CA LEU A 83 10.06 17.67 20.50
C LEU A 83 10.32 16.23 20.02
N ILE A 84 10.32 16.00 18.70
CA ILE A 84 10.66 14.69 18.12
C ILE A 84 12.10 14.30 18.49
N ALA A 85 13.06 15.22 18.35
CA ALA A 85 14.46 14.99 18.72
C ALA A 85 14.62 14.69 20.22
N SER A 86 13.87 15.37 21.11
CA SER A 86 13.84 15.06 22.53
C SER A 86 13.33 13.64 22.83
N VAL A 87 12.36 13.14 22.05
CA VAL A 87 11.91 11.74 22.17
C VAL A 87 12.98 10.77 21.68
N GLN A 88 13.62 11.02 20.53
CA GLN A 88 14.72 10.19 20.02
C GLN A 88 15.89 10.15 21.02
N ASN A 89 16.22 11.29 21.63
CA ASN A 89 17.29 11.42 22.61
C ASN A 89 16.94 10.82 23.98
N GLY A 90 15.65 10.66 24.29
CA GLY A 90 15.16 10.14 25.57
C GLY A 90 15.06 11.20 26.68
N ASP A 91 15.06 12.49 26.33
CA ASP A 91 14.81 13.60 27.26
C ASP A 91 13.32 13.73 27.60
N VAL A 92 12.48 13.31 26.65
CA VAL A 92 11.03 13.16 26.75
C VAL A 92 10.68 11.69 26.49
N ASP A 93 9.93 11.07 27.40
CA ASP A 93 9.60 9.64 27.31
C ASP A 93 8.49 9.36 26.30
N PHE A 94 7.46 10.22 26.27
CA PHE A 94 6.33 10.14 25.37
C PHE A 94 6.00 11.50 24.75
N ALA A 95 5.50 11.48 23.53
CA ALA A 95 4.88 12.66 22.92
C ALA A 95 3.61 12.32 22.16
N VAL A 96 2.72 13.29 22.02
CA VAL A 96 1.53 13.21 21.16
C VAL A 96 1.68 14.22 20.04
N ILE A 97 1.88 13.72 18.81
CA ILE A 97 2.23 14.54 17.64
C ILE A 97 1.31 14.18 16.47
N SER A 98 0.97 15.17 15.64
CA SER A 98 0.22 14.92 14.41
C SER A 98 1.07 14.15 13.40
N SER A 99 0.49 13.13 12.78
CA SER A 99 1.09 12.33 11.70
C SER A 99 1.69 13.18 10.58
N SER A 100 1.02 14.27 10.18
CA SER A 100 1.50 15.20 9.16
C SER A 100 2.80 15.91 9.58
N LYS A 101 3.04 16.12 10.88
CA LYS A 101 4.24 16.81 11.39
C LYS A 101 5.45 15.86 11.59
N ILE A 102 5.24 14.55 11.54
CA ILE A 102 6.29 13.52 11.66
C ILE A 102 6.53 12.78 10.32
N SER A 103 5.71 13.05 9.29
CA SER A 103 5.78 12.35 8.01
C SER A 103 7.06 12.61 7.21
N TYR A 104 7.83 13.65 7.55
CA TYR A 104 9.17 13.88 6.99
C TYR A 104 10.17 12.79 7.37
N LEU A 105 9.96 12.10 8.50
CA LEU A 105 10.72 10.90 8.89
C LEU A 105 10.12 9.66 8.26
N SER A 106 8.79 9.51 8.35
CA SER A 106 8.07 8.37 7.80
C SER A 106 7.02 8.79 6.76
N PRO A 107 7.39 8.88 5.47
CA PRO A 107 6.50 9.24 4.36
C PRO A 107 5.18 8.48 4.32
N ALA A 108 5.19 7.23 4.79
CA ALA A 108 4.02 6.35 4.86
C ALA A 108 2.86 6.93 5.70
N LEU A 109 3.15 7.83 6.65
CA LEU A 109 2.15 8.50 7.47
C LEU A 109 1.35 9.56 6.71
N GLU A 110 1.83 10.04 5.55
CA GLU A 110 1.04 10.94 4.68
C GLU A 110 -0.19 10.26 4.07
N LEU A 111 -0.38 8.93 4.27
CA LEU A 111 -1.65 8.24 4.00
C LEU A 111 -2.85 8.98 4.60
N PHE A 112 -2.70 9.53 5.81
CA PHE A 112 -3.77 10.26 6.50
C PHE A 112 -4.00 11.66 5.96
N ASP A 113 -3.04 12.20 5.21
CA ASP A 113 -3.11 13.50 4.56
C ASP A 113 -3.74 13.45 3.17
N LEU A 114 -4.03 12.26 2.63
CA LEU A 114 -4.62 12.12 1.31
C LEU A 114 -6.01 12.77 1.22
N PRO A 115 -6.25 13.64 0.21
CA PRO A 115 -7.49 14.39 0.10
C PRO A 115 -8.67 13.47 -0.18
N PHE A 116 -9.76 13.66 0.56
CA PHE A 116 -11.02 12.89 0.47
C PHE A 116 -10.84 11.36 0.52
N PHE A 117 -9.67 10.88 0.97
CA PHE A 117 -9.38 9.45 0.98
C PHE A 117 -10.23 8.74 2.04
N PHE A 118 -10.40 9.34 3.21
CA PHE A 118 -11.36 8.86 4.21
C PHE A 118 -12.65 9.67 4.10
N THR A 119 -13.79 8.99 4.02
CA THR A 119 -15.10 9.66 3.90
C THR A 119 -15.85 9.72 5.22
N ASN A 120 -15.39 8.98 6.24
CA ASN A 120 -15.98 8.99 7.57
C ASN A 120 -15.01 8.44 8.63
N GLN A 121 -15.35 8.67 9.89
CA GLN A 121 -14.53 8.29 11.05
C GLN A 121 -14.33 6.77 11.18
N GLN A 122 -15.30 5.98 10.71
CA GLN A 122 -15.22 4.52 10.80
C GLN A 122 -14.11 3.97 9.92
N GLN A 123 -13.92 4.53 8.71
CA GLN A 123 -12.82 4.14 7.82
C GLN A 123 -11.45 4.45 8.44
N VAL A 124 -11.31 5.62 9.09
CA VAL A 124 -10.07 5.99 9.80
C VAL A 124 -9.78 5.01 10.93
N LYS A 125 -10.78 4.72 11.78
CA LYS A 125 -10.65 3.80 12.92
C LYS A 125 -10.34 2.36 12.49
N GLN A 126 -10.87 1.92 11.35
CA GLN A 126 -10.52 0.62 10.76
C GLN A 126 -9.02 0.57 10.47
N VAL A 127 -8.43 1.62 9.89
CA VAL A 127 -6.98 1.67 9.64
C VAL A 127 -6.20 1.66 10.95
N TYR A 128 -6.58 2.47 11.94
CA TYR A 128 -5.89 2.53 13.23
C TYR A 128 -5.77 1.17 13.94
N SER A 129 -6.81 0.34 13.83
CA SER A 129 -6.86 -0.98 14.48
C SER A 129 -6.35 -2.13 13.59
N SER A 130 -6.10 -1.87 12.31
CA SER A 130 -5.68 -2.87 11.32
C SER A 130 -4.22 -3.32 11.47
N PRO A 131 -3.83 -4.45 10.86
CA PRO A 131 -2.43 -4.79 10.65
C PRO A 131 -1.62 -3.68 9.97
N THR A 132 -2.22 -2.95 9.01
CA THR A 132 -1.59 -1.81 8.33
C THR A 132 -1.31 -0.66 9.27
N GLY A 133 -2.23 -0.35 10.19
CA GLY A 133 -1.98 0.63 11.25
C GLY A 133 -0.78 0.24 12.12
N ARG A 134 -0.69 -1.04 12.52
CA ARG A 134 0.48 -1.54 13.26
C ARG A 134 1.77 -1.45 12.45
N GLN A 135 1.70 -1.74 11.14
CA GLN A 135 2.83 -1.58 10.24
C GLN A 135 3.29 -0.12 10.17
N LEU A 136 2.37 0.84 10.03
CA LEU A 136 2.67 2.28 10.03
C LEU A 136 3.35 2.72 11.34
N LEU A 137 2.85 2.29 12.51
CA LEU A 137 3.50 2.58 13.79
C LEU A 137 4.89 1.95 13.90
N SER A 138 5.07 0.74 13.35
CA SER A 138 6.35 0.04 13.40
C SER A 138 7.44 0.66 12.52
N LYS A 139 7.05 1.34 11.42
CA LYS A 139 8.00 2.04 10.54
C LYS A 139 8.76 3.15 11.26
N LEU A 140 8.13 3.81 12.24
CA LEU A 140 8.78 4.83 13.06
C LEU A 140 10.02 4.29 13.82
N ASN A 141 10.10 2.98 14.07
CA ASN A 141 11.28 2.41 14.75
C ASN A 141 12.55 2.53 13.89
N GLU A 142 12.43 2.64 12.57
CA GLU A 142 13.56 2.88 11.66
C GLU A 142 14.17 4.28 11.87
N ASP A 143 13.39 5.20 12.44
CA ASP A 143 13.75 6.60 12.72
C ASP A 143 13.93 6.87 14.24
N ASP A 144 14.31 5.85 15.02
CA ASP A 144 14.52 5.95 16.47
C ASP A 144 13.29 6.45 17.26
N ILE A 145 12.08 6.09 16.80
CA ILE A 145 10.82 6.45 17.47
C ILE A 145 9.94 5.21 17.63
N HIS A 146 9.42 4.96 18.83
CA HIS A 146 8.45 3.87 19.02
C HIS A 146 7.00 4.38 18.92
N GLY A 147 6.30 4.07 17.82
CA GLY A 147 4.86 4.33 17.71
C GLY A 147 4.03 3.44 18.66
N VAL A 148 3.26 4.05 19.56
CA VAL A 148 2.45 3.36 20.57
C VAL A 148 1.00 3.19 20.11
N ALA A 149 0.33 4.28 19.72
CA ALA A 149 -1.08 4.27 19.33
C ALA A 149 -1.44 5.44 18.42
N PHE A 150 -2.49 5.27 17.61
CA PHE A 150 -3.12 6.35 16.86
C PHE A 150 -4.29 6.95 17.62
N TRP A 151 -4.35 8.28 17.63
CA TRP A 151 -5.44 9.07 18.21
C TRP A 151 -6.11 9.94 17.12
N ASP A 152 -7.37 10.22 17.35
CA ASP A 152 -8.25 10.96 16.47
C ASP A 152 -8.12 12.47 16.69
N GLY A 153 -7.64 13.21 15.69
CA GLY A 153 -7.59 14.67 15.69
C GLY A 153 -8.77 15.32 14.97
N GLY A 154 -9.62 14.54 14.29
CA GLY A 154 -10.81 15.01 13.58
C GLY A 154 -10.58 15.32 12.09
N PHE A 155 -11.69 15.47 11.38
CA PHE A 155 -11.69 15.90 9.98
C PHE A 155 -11.32 17.38 9.86
N LYS A 156 -10.70 17.69 8.72
CA LYS A 156 -10.23 19.03 8.39
C LYS A 156 -11.25 19.79 7.55
N HIS A 157 -11.35 21.07 7.84
CA HIS A 157 -12.25 22.06 7.26
C HIS A 157 -11.44 23.26 6.79
N LEU A 158 -12.04 24.11 5.95
CA LEU A 158 -11.39 25.33 5.49
C LEU A 158 -11.90 26.52 6.29
N VAL A 159 -10.99 27.43 6.62
CA VAL A 159 -11.30 28.77 7.11
C VAL A 159 -10.81 29.74 6.06
N THR A 160 -11.63 30.73 5.72
CA THR A 160 -11.28 31.75 4.72
C THR A 160 -11.63 33.15 5.22
N THR A 161 -10.90 34.15 4.76
CA THR A 161 -11.24 35.58 4.96
C THR A 161 -12.12 36.12 3.82
N PHE A 162 -12.67 35.24 3.01
CA PHE A 162 -13.45 35.52 1.81
C PHE A 162 -14.51 34.43 1.59
N PRO A 163 -15.62 34.73 0.90
CA PRO A 163 -16.61 33.71 0.55
C PRO A 163 -16.05 32.67 -0.43
N LEU A 164 -16.26 31.38 -0.14
CA LEU A 164 -15.83 30.24 -0.94
C LEU A 164 -17.05 29.51 -1.56
N GLU A 165 -17.47 29.98 -2.73
CA GLU A 165 -18.65 29.55 -3.48
C GLU A 165 -18.31 28.82 -4.79
N SER A 166 -17.12 29.02 -5.34
CA SER A 166 -16.68 28.50 -6.65
C SER A 166 -15.18 28.19 -6.69
N ALA A 167 -14.79 27.39 -7.67
CA ALA A 167 -13.39 26.98 -7.89
C ALA A 167 -12.42 28.17 -8.05
N SER A 168 -12.83 29.20 -8.80
CA SER A 168 -12.00 30.39 -9.10
C SER A 168 -11.52 31.15 -7.86
N GLN A 169 -12.20 30.99 -6.72
CA GLN A 169 -11.82 31.67 -5.49
C GLN A 169 -10.60 31.05 -4.80
N PHE A 170 -10.13 29.88 -5.24
CA PHE A 170 -8.85 29.34 -4.77
C PHE A 170 -7.64 29.92 -5.50
N ASP A 171 -7.81 30.46 -6.71
CA ASP A 171 -6.72 30.84 -7.60
C ASP A 171 -5.76 31.84 -6.93
N GLY A 172 -4.51 31.41 -6.73
CA GLY A 172 -3.44 32.22 -6.13
C GLY A 172 -3.60 32.52 -4.64
N ARG A 173 -4.66 32.03 -3.98
CA ARG A 173 -4.88 32.24 -2.54
C ARG A 173 -3.87 31.48 -1.69
N ARG A 174 -3.46 32.08 -0.58
CA ARG A 174 -2.46 31.54 0.34
C ARG A 174 -3.16 30.90 1.53
N PHE A 175 -3.16 29.57 1.57
CA PHE A 175 -3.69 28.80 2.68
C PHE A 175 -2.57 28.33 3.59
N ARG A 176 -2.75 28.51 4.89
CA ARG A 176 -1.89 27.87 5.88
C ARG A 176 -2.21 26.38 5.97
N VAL A 177 -1.16 25.57 5.94
CA VAL A 177 -1.22 24.10 6.07
C VAL A 177 -0.15 23.58 7.03
N PRO A 178 -0.29 22.37 7.60
CA PRO A 178 0.80 21.66 8.27
C PRO A 178 1.97 21.33 7.32
N GLU A 179 3.15 21.01 7.85
CA GLU A 179 4.31 20.55 7.08
C GLU A 179 4.07 19.17 6.43
N SER A 180 3.34 19.10 5.31
CA SER A 180 3.08 17.85 4.58
C SER A 180 3.19 18.05 3.08
N THR A 181 3.93 17.15 2.40
CA THR A 181 4.09 17.26 0.96
C THR A 181 2.81 16.87 0.21
N THR A 182 1.99 15.99 0.79
CA THR A 182 0.67 15.60 0.27
C THR A 182 -0.33 16.74 0.38
N ILE A 183 -0.41 17.42 1.53
CA ILE A 183 -1.35 18.53 1.67
C ILE A 183 -0.97 19.70 0.75
N ARG A 184 0.33 20.01 0.61
CA ARG A 184 0.79 20.99 -0.38
C ARG A 184 0.35 20.64 -1.80
N GLN A 185 0.43 19.36 -2.18
CA GLN A 185 -0.01 18.89 -3.49
C GLN A 185 -1.54 19.00 -3.66
N GLN A 186 -2.31 18.75 -2.59
CA GLN A 186 -3.76 18.95 -2.56
C GLN A 186 -4.13 20.42 -2.84
N PHE A 187 -3.57 21.38 -2.09
CA PHE A 187 -3.88 22.79 -2.31
C PHE A 187 -3.38 23.30 -3.67
N ALA A 188 -2.23 22.82 -4.15
CA ALA A 188 -1.75 23.11 -5.50
C ALA A 188 -2.72 22.59 -6.58
N SER A 189 -3.35 21.42 -6.37
CA SER A 189 -4.37 20.89 -7.27
C SER A 189 -5.65 21.74 -7.31
N TRP A 190 -5.86 22.56 -6.28
CA TRP A 190 -6.92 23.56 -6.23
C TRP A 190 -6.46 24.94 -6.71
N SER A 191 -5.32 25.06 -7.41
CA SER A 191 -4.75 26.34 -7.88
C SER A 191 -4.37 27.33 -6.76
N SER A 192 -4.17 26.84 -5.54
CA SER A 192 -3.83 27.66 -4.37
C SER A 192 -2.41 27.39 -3.85
N LEU A 193 -1.89 28.32 -3.05
CA LEU A 193 -0.56 28.26 -2.45
C LEU A 193 -0.67 27.77 -1.00
N ALA A 194 0.06 26.70 -0.69
CA ALA A 194 0.14 26.13 0.65
C ALA A 194 1.37 26.65 1.40
N ILE A 195 1.16 27.40 2.49
CA ILE A 195 2.22 28.04 3.28
C ILE A 195 2.32 27.36 4.66
N PRO A 196 3.44 26.71 5.01
CA PRO A 196 3.65 26.22 6.36
C PRO A 196 3.93 27.40 7.30
N VAL A 197 2.98 27.70 8.17
CA VAL A 197 3.11 28.72 9.22
C VAL A 197 2.81 28.07 10.57
N SER A 198 3.61 28.40 11.59
CA SER A 198 3.40 27.90 12.95
C SER A 198 2.11 28.46 13.55
N ASP A 199 1.55 27.77 14.55
CA ASP A 199 0.25 28.18 15.12
C ASP A 199 0.34 29.56 15.81
N GLU A 200 1.51 29.93 16.34
CA GLU A 200 1.73 31.20 17.05
C GLU A 200 1.72 32.41 16.11
N MET A 201 2.08 32.24 14.85
CA MET A 201 2.15 33.32 13.86
C MET A 201 0.81 33.55 13.13
N LEU A 202 -0.19 32.71 13.34
CA LEU A 202 -1.44 32.72 12.55
C LEU A 202 -2.21 34.03 12.66
N THR A 203 -2.46 34.52 13.87
CA THR A 203 -3.23 35.76 14.06
C THR A 203 -2.56 36.95 13.38
N GLN A 204 -1.23 37.05 13.51
CA GLN A 204 -0.47 38.12 12.86
C GLN A 204 -0.48 37.97 11.34
N ALA A 205 -0.31 36.74 10.82
CA ALA A 205 -0.30 36.48 9.38
C ALA A 205 -1.66 36.77 8.73
N PHE A 206 -2.78 36.45 9.39
CA PHE A 206 -4.11 36.87 8.92
C PHE A 206 -4.28 38.40 9.00
N THR A 207 -3.84 39.03 10.09
CA THR A 207 -3.94 40.50 10.26
C THR A 207 -3.14 41.27 9.21
N ASN A 208 -1.96 40.76 8.85
CA ASN A 208 -1.10 41.36 7.82
C ASN A 208 -1.58 41.08 6.40
N GLY A 209 -2.55 40.18 6.21
CA GLY A 209 -2.94 39.70 4.88
C GLY A 209 -1.87 38.83 4.22
N ASP A 210 -1.03 38.15 5.01
CA ASP A 210 -0.06 37.16 4.52
C ASP A 210 -0.74 35.84 4.14
N LEU A 211 -1.91 35.58 4.73
CA LEU A 211 -2.74 34.39 4.51
C LEU A 211 -4.17 34.78 4.16
N ASP A 212 -4.78 34.05 3.24
CA ASP A 212 -6.17 34.18 2.81
C ASP A 212 -7.08 33.12 3.48
N GLY A 213 -6.49 32.05 4.01
CA GLY A 213 -7.22 30.98 4.71
C GLY A 213 -6.30 29.98 5.41
N GLU A 214 -6.89 28.97 6.05
CA GLU A 214 -6.19 27.81 6.63
C GLU A 214 -7.03 26.53 6.53
N GLU A 215 -6.38 25.36 6.62
CA GLU A 215 -7.07 24.12 7.01
C GLU A 215 -7.02 23.93 8.53
N ILE A 216 -8.11 23.44 9.13
CA ILE A 216 -8.24 23.29 10.59
C ILE A 216 -9.25 22.20 10.96
N THR A 217 -9.12 21.61 12.15
CA THR A 217 -10.14 20.68 12.70
C THR A 217 -11.14 21.38 13.62
N LEU A 218 -12.30 20.76 13.86
CA LEU A 218 -13.29 21.26 14.82
C LEU A 218 -12.72 21.37 16.24
N SER A 219 -11.87 20.41 16.64
CA SER A 219 -11.18 20.46 17.93
C SER A 219 -10.32 21.72 18.06
N GLN A 220 -9.57 22.11 17.02
CA GLN A 220 -8.75 23.32 17.06
C GLN A 220 -9.60 24.60 17.02
N LEU A 221 -10.69 24.61 16.24
CA LEU A 221 -11.63 25.73 16.20
C LEU A 221 -12.25 26.00 17.58
N SER A 222 -12.57 24.95 18.35
CA SER A 222 -13.18 25.11 19.69
C SER A 222 -12.30 25.85 20.71
N ALA A 223 -11.00 25.95 20.46
CA ALA A 223 -10.04 26.62 21.33
C ALA A 223 -9.71 28.05 20.88
N ARG A 224 -10.21 28.48 19.71
CA ARG A 224 -9.90 29.78 19.10
C ARG A 224 -11.16 30.63 19.01
N ARG A 225 -11.01 31.93 19.20
CA ARG A 225 -12.05 32.90 18.86
C ARG A 225 -11.80 33.38 17.43
N MET A 226 -12.76 33.15 16.55
CA MET A 226 -12.70 33.57 15.15
C MET A 226 -13.32 34.95 14.99
N THR A 227 -12.69 35.83 14.21
CA THR A 227 -13.21 37.17 13.93
C THR A 227 -13.00 37.51 12.46
N GLY A 228 -14.09 37.73 11.71
CA GLY A 228 -14.03 38.12 10.29
C GLY A 228 -13.63 36.98 9.34
N GLN A 229 -13.85 35.73 9.74
CA GLN A 229 -13.51 34.53 8.98
C GLN A 229 -14.75 33.63 8.83
N ASP A 230 -14.89 32.99 7.67
CA ASP A 230 -15.94 32.02 7.37
C ASP A 230 -15.38 30.58 7.45
N ILE A 231 -16.18 29.65 7.98
CA ILE A 231 -15.81 28.24 8.15
C ILE A 231 -16.57 27.39 7.13
N TYR A 232 -15.85 26.63 6.29
CA TYR A 232 -16.42 25.74 5.29
C TYR A 232 -16.19 24.27 5.65
N LEU A 233 -17.29 23.56 5.95
CA LEU A 233 -17.28 22.15 6.39
C LEU A 233 -17.01 21.15 5.25
N THR A 234 -15.79 21.19 4.72
CA THR A 234 -15.36 20.44 3.53
C THR A 234 -15.04 18.97 3.78
N HIS A 235 -14.61 18.58 5.00
CA HIS A 235 -14.16 17.21 5.32
C HIS A 235 -13.10 16.69 4.33
N HIS A 236 -12.20 17.58 3.90
CA HIS A 236 -11.30 17.30 2.78
C HIS A 236 -10.08 16.44 3.16
N GLY A 237 -9.79 16.31 4.45
CA GLY A 237 -8.70 15.50 4.97
C GLY A 237 -8.94 15.13 6.43
N HIS A 238 -8.07 14.31 7.01
CA HIS A 238 -8.17 13.88 8.41
C HIS A 238 -6.88 14.20 9.16
N GLN A 239 -6.97 14.76 10.36
CA GLN A 239 -5.82 14.91 11.23
C GLN A 239 -5.67 13.67 12.11
N THR A 240 -4.64 12.88 11.84
CA THR A 240 -4.27 11.76 12.71
C THR A 240 -3.21 12.19 13.71
N LEU A 241 -3.40 11.85 14.99
CA LEU A 241 -2.41 12.03 16.06
C LEU A 241 -1.75 10.68 16.39
N ILE A 242 -0.50 10.70 16.86
CA ILE A 242 0.27 9.52 17.23
C ILE A 242 0.84 9.73 18.62
N LEU A 243 0.56 8.80 19.54
CA LEU A 243 1.30 8.64 20.78
C LEU A 243 2.60 7.90 20.45
N ILE A 244 3.73 8.59 20.60
CA ILE A 244 5.08 8.05 20.38
C ILE A 244 5.81 7.91 21.72
N MET A 245 6.77 6.99 21.77
CA MET A 245 7.63 6.70 22.93
C MET A 245 9.10 6.66 22.51
N SER A 246 9.99 7.13 23.38
CA SER A 246 11.43 6.98 23.18
C SER A 246 11.84 5.50 23.18
N PRO A 247 12.62 5.01 22.19
CA PRO A 247 13.20 3.68 22.25
C PRO A 247 14.09 3.47 23.47
N LYS A 248 14.77 4.51 23.96
CA LYS A 248 15.61 4.45 25.17
C LYS A 248 14.78 4.23 26.42
N THR A 249 13.63 4.91 26.53
CA THR A 249 12.66 4.65 27.60
C THR A 249 12.15 3.22 27.49
N LYS A 250 11.72 2.79 26.30
CA LYS A 250 11.26 1.42 26.05
C LYS A 250 12.29 0.38 26.47
N ALA A 251 13.57 0.59 26.19
CA ALA A 251 14.65 -0.33 26.53
C ALA A 251 14.83 -0.48 28.04
N LYS A 252 14.63 0.59 28.83
CA LYS A 252 14.74 0.60 30.29
C LYS A 252 13.56 -0.09 31.01
N LEU A 253 12.40 -0.18 30.36
CA LEU A 253 11.20 -0.78 30.97
C LEU A 253 11.30 -2.31 31.05
N THR A 254 10.85 -2.86 32.17
CA THR A 254 10.65 -4.31 32.33
C THR A 254 9.55 -4.81 31.38
N GLN A 255 9.49 -6.12 31.16
CA GLN A 255 8.44 -6.71 30.33
C GLN A 255 7.04 -6.41 30.87
N LEU A 256 6.84 -6.51 32.19
CA LEU A 256 5.57 -6.17 32.85
C LEU A 256 5.22 -4.69 32.67
N GLN A 257 6.20 -3.79 32.81
CA GLN A 257 5.99 -2.35 32.59
C GLN A 257 5.62 -2.02 31.13
N LYS A 258 6.25 -2.69 30.16
CA LYS A 258 5.89 -2.57 28.73
C LYS A 258 4.45 -3.03 28.48
N GLU A 259 4.03 -4.13 29.11
CA GLU A 259 2.66 -4.65 29.03
C GLU A 259 1.65 -3.70 29.70
N THR A 260 2.01 -3.12 30.85
CA THR A 260 1.22 -2.09 31.54
C THR A 260 1.01 -0.86 30.66
N ILE A 261 2.07 -0.32 30.07
CA ILE A 261 1.99 0.84 29.16
C ILE A 261 1.14 0.51 27.93
N LYS A 262 1.33 -0.66 27.32
CA LYS A 262 0.52 -1.10 26.17
C LYS A 262 -0.96 -1.23 26.54
N SER A 263 -1.27 -1.81 27.70
CA SER A 263 -2.64 -1.94 28.21
C SER A 263 -3.27 -0.57 28.48
N ALA A 264 -2.55 0.32 29.16
CA ALA A 264 -3.00 1.68 29.44
C ALA A 264 -3.24 2.47 28.14
N ALA A 265 -2.33 2.39 27.17
CA ALA A 265 -2.45 3.05 25.89
C ALA A 265 -3.68 2.57 25.10
N ASN A 266 -3.96 1.27 25.09
CA ASN A 266 -5.15 0.71 24.40
C ASN A 266 -6.47 1.22 25.00
N ILE A 267 -6.56 1.28 26.34
CA ILE A 267 -7.74 1.78 27.04
C ILE A 267 -7.89 3.29 26.81
N ALA A 268 -6.82 4.05 26.99
CA ALA A 268 -6.80 5.49 26.75
C ALA A 268 -7.16 5.85 25.31
N THR A 269 -6.74 5.04 24.33
CA THR A 269 -7.10 5.20 22.91
C THR A 269 -8.60 5.04 22.67
N SER A 270 -9.22 4.05 23.33
CA SER A 270 -10.67 3.85 23.20
C SER A 270 -11.45 5.02 23.78
N PHE A 271 -11.02 5.52 24.94
CA PHE A 271 -11.54 6.73 25.57
C PHE A 271 -11.33 7.97 24.67
N GLN A 272 -10.15 8.10 24.06
CA GLN A 272 -9.79 9.22 23.21
C GLN A 272 -10.73 9.33 22.00
N TYR A 273 -11.10 8.22 21.37
CA TYR A 273 -12.05 8.23 20.24
C TYR A 273 -13.46 8.67 20.66
N GLU A 274 -13.92 8.27 21.84
CA GLU A 274 -15.23 8.68 22.34
C GLU A 274 -15.26 10.18 22.66
N ILE A 275 -14.23 10.66 23.36
CA ILE A 275 -14.15 12.05 23.80
C ILE A 275 -13.93 13.01 22.61
N ALA A 276 -13.13 12.61 21.61
CA ALA A 276 -12.93 13.36 20.38
C ALA A 276 -14.26 13.59 19.65
N ARG A 277 -15.00 12.51 19.37
CA ARG A 277 -16.31 12.60 18.71
C ARG A 277 -17.29 13.46 19.50
N ARG A 278 -17.32 13.34 20.83
CA ARG A 278 -18.20 14.14 21.68
C ARG A 278 -17.86 15.62 21.58
N LYS A 279 -16.57 15.98 21.68
CA LYS A 279 -16.09 17.36 21.60
C LYS A 279 -16.32 17.96 20.21
N ASP A 280 -16.09 17.21 19.13
CA ASP A 280 -16.36 17.68 17.77
C ASP A 280 -17.85 17.97 17.55
N ASN A 281 -18.74 17.13 18.07
CA ASN A 281 -20.19 17.37 18.00
C ASN A 281 -20.60 18.64 18.75
N ILE A 282 -20.01 18.89 19.92
CA ILE A 282 -20.26 20.11 20.71
C ILE A 282 -19.70 21.34 19.98
N ALA A 283 -18.46 21.27 19.49
CA ALA A 283 -17.83 22.34 18.74
C ALA A 283 -18.64 22.72 17.51
N LEU A 284 -19.10 21.73 16.73
CA LEU A 284 -19.94 21.98 15.55
C LEU A 284 -21.29 22.61 15.90
N ALA A 285 -21.90 22.25 17.04
CA ALA A 285 -23.14 22.86 17.49
C ALA A 285 -22.92 24.36 17.81
N ASN A 286 -21.88 24.66 18.60
CA ASN A 286 -21.55 26.04 18.97
C ASN A 286 -21.22 26.91 17.74
N LEU A 287 -20.39 26.41 16.82
CA LEU A 287 -20.02 27.14 15.60
C LEU A 287 -21.20 27.41 14.66
N LYS A 288 -22.25 26.58 14.70
CA LYS A 288 -23.49 26.82 13.97
C LYS A 288 -24.35 27.90 14.62
N GLU A 289 -24.38 27.95 15.95
CA GLU A 289 -25.09 29.01 16.69
C GLU A 289 -24.45 30.40 16.45
N GLU A 290 -23.13 30.45 16.25
CA GLU A 290 -22.40 31.68 15.90
C GLU A 290 -22.69 32.20 14.48
N GLY A 291 -23.28 31.38 13.60
CA GLY A 291 -23.67 31.79 12.24
C GLY A 291 -22.52 31.96 11.23
N ILE A 292 -21.30 31.55 11.59
CA ILE A 292 -20.08 31.67 10.74
C ILE A 292 -19.73 30.37 9.98
N THR A 293 -20.59 29.36 10.06
CA THR A 293 -20.35 28.03 9.46
C THR A 293 -21.20 27.79 8.21
N HIS A 294 -20.52 27.42 7.13
CA HIS A 294 -21.09 27.16 5.82
C HIS A 294 -20.86 25.71 5.39
N LYS A 295 -21.83 25.15 4.66
CA LYS A 295 -21.63 23.92 3.88
C LYS A 295 -21.29 24.33 2.44
N PRO A 296 -20.14 23.91 1.89
CA PRO A 296 -19.83 24.15 0.49
C PRO A 296 -20.95 23.64 -0.41
N ALA A 297 -21.22 24.37 -1.49
CA ALA A 297 -22.14 23.91 -2.52
C ALA A 297 -21.63 22.58 -3.13
N THR A 298 -22.53 21.65 -3.47
CA THR A 298 -22.17 20.34 -4.05
C THR A 298 -21.23 20.47 -5.26
N PRO A 299 -21.47 21.38 -6.24
CA PRO A 299 -20.57 21.55 -7.37
C PRO A 299 -19.13 21.91 -6.97
N LEU A 300 -18.96 22.74 -5.94
CA LEU A 300 -17.64 23.11 -5.43
C LEU A 300 -16.95 21.91 -4.78
N LEU A 301 -17.66 21.16 -3.94
CA LEU A 301 -17.10 19.99 -3.26
C LEU A 301 -16.71 18.89 -4.27
N ASP A 302 -17.52 18.68 -5.30
CA ASP A 302 -17.22 17.71 -6.36
C ASP A 302 -16.06 18.17 -7.24
N TRP A 303 -15.95 19.48 -7.52
CA TRP A 303 -14.75 20.04 -8.15
C TRP A 303 -13.50 19.81 -7.29
N MET A 304 -13.55 20.04 -5.98
CA MET A 304 -12.40 19.82 -5.09
C MET A 304 -11.94 18.35 -5.11
N LYS A 305 -12.88 17.41 -5.06
CA LYS A 305 -12.60 15.96 -5.18
C LYS A 305 -11.97 15.63 -6.53
N GLN A 306 -12.54 16.16 -7.62
CA GLN A 306 -12.05 15.89 -8.97
C GLN A 306 -10.65 16.46 -9.18
N ALA A 307 -10.44 17.72 -8.80
CA ALA A 307 -9.16 18.40 -8.93
C ALA A 307 -8.04 17.71 -8.12
N SER A 308 -8.37 17.19 -6.94
CA SER A 308 -7.41 16.48 -6.06
C SER A 308 -7.35 14.96 -6.26
N SER A 309 -8.12 14.40 -7.19
CA SER A 309 -8.22 12.94 -7.39
C SER A 309 -6.87 12.29 -7.77
N GLY A 310 -6.00 13.02 -8.47
CA GLY A 310 -4.66 12.55 -8.86
C GLY A 310 -3.61 12.56 -7.74
N VAL A 311 -3.89 13.22 -6.60
CA VAL A 311 -2.89 13.40 -5.51
C VAL A 311 -2.46 12.06 -4.92
N MET A 312 -3.40 11.12 -4.73
CA MET A 312 -3.08 9.78 -4.23
C MET A 312 -2.10 9.06 -5.16
N GLU A 313 -2.32 9.11 -6.48
CA GLU A 313 -1.47 8.44 -7.45
C GLU A 313 -0.08 9.08 -7.53
N GLN A 314 -0.01 10.41 -7.50
CA GLN A 314 1.25 11.16 -7.45
C GLN A 314 2.07 10.86 -6.18
N LYS A 315 1.39 10.59 -5.06
CA LYS A 315 2.02 10.28 -3.77
C LYS A 315 2.14 8.78 -3.50
N ARG A 316 1.66 7.94 -4.40
CA ARG A 316 1.52 6.49 -4.16
C ARG A 316 2.85 5.82 -3.83
N MET A 317 3.89 6.12 -4.61
CA MET A 317 5.23 5.56 -4.39
C MET A 317 5.87 6.11 -3.11
N TYR A 318 5.66 7.41 -2.83
CA TYR A 318 6.19 8.06 -1.63
C TYR A 318 5.57 7.51 -0.33
N ILE A 319 4.24 7.32 -0.30
CA ILE A 319 3.54 6.71 0.83
C ILE A 319 3.81 5.20 0.90
N GLY A 320 3.87 4.56 -0.26
CA GLY A 320 4.06 3.13 -0.45
C GLY A 320 2.82 2.45 -1.02
N THR A 321 2.95 1.91 -2.24
CA THR A 321 1.87 1.25 -2.98
C THR A 321 1.16 0.18 -2.15
N ALA A 322 1.90 -0.70 -1.49
CA ALA A 322 1.32 -1.78 -0.69
C ALA A 322 0.48 -1.26 0.49
N ILE A 323 0.82 -0.11 1.09
CA ILE A 323 0.07 0.48 2.21
C ILE A 323 -1.25 1.04 1.70
N ILE A 324 -1.23 1.79 0.60
CA ILE A 324 -2.44 2.33 -0.02
C ILE A 324 -3.37 1.19 -0.43
N GLU A 325 -2.85 0.15 -1.09
CA GLU A 325 -3.66 -0.99 -1.51
C GLU A 325 -4.27 -1.73 -0.33
N GLN A 326 -3.52 -1.97 0.75
CA GLN A 326 -4.09 -2.57 1.97
C GLN A 326 -5.30 -1.78 2.49
N VAL A 327 -5.21 -0.45 2.48
CA VAL A 327 -6.28 0.42 2.98
C VAL A 327 -7.45 0.48 2.01
N LEU A 328 -7.19 0.54 0.70
CA LEU A 328 -8.24 0.48 -0.33
C LEU A 328 -9.01 -0.85 -0.27
N GLN A 329 -8.30 -1.98 -0.15
CA GLN A 329 -8.88 -3.30 0.01
C GLN A 329 -9.71 -3.40 1.30
N GLY A 330 -9.24 -2.81 2.41
CA GLY A 330 -10.00 -2.74 3.66
C GLY A 330 -11.25 -1.84 3.61
N LYS A 331 -11.31 -0.94 2.63
CA LYS A 331 -12.44 -0.02 2.38
C LYS A 331 -13.39 -0.53 1.30
N GLU A 332 -13.14 -1.71 0.71
CA GLU A 332 -14.00 -2.27 -0.31
C GLU A 332 -15.43 -2.43 0.21
N ASN A 333 -16.34 -1.72 -0.44
CA ASN A 333 -17.77 -1.87 -0.22
C ASN A 333 -18.43 -1.94 -1.58
N TRP A 334 -19.07 -3.06 -1.90
CA TRP A 334 -19.74 -3.29 -3.18
C TRP A 334 -21.25 -3.07 -3.12
N SER A 335 -21.77 -2.56 -2.00
CA SER A 335 -23.20 -2.24 -1.86
C SER A 335 -23.69 -1.20 -2.87
N HIS A 336 -22.76 -0.51 -3.55
CA HIS A 336 -23.03 0.49 -4.58
C HIS A 336 -22.99 -0.08 -6.02
N LEU A 337 -22.67 -1.37 -6.21
CA LEU A 337 -22.71 -1.99 -7.54
C LEU A 337 -24.16 -2.06 -8.01
N HIS A 338 -24.54 -1.09 -8.84
CA HIS A 338 -25.90 -0.98 -9.37
C HIS A 338 -26.16 -2.07 -10.40
N PRO A 339 -27.35 -2.70 -10.44
CA PRO A 339 -27.72 -3.68 -11.48
C PRO A 339 -27.66 -3.15 -12.93
N ASP A 340 -27.56 -1.83 -13.11
CA ASP A 340 -27.47 -1.19 -14.43
C ASP A 340 -26.02 -1.04 -14.91
N LYS A 341 -25.03 -1.39 -14.09
CA LYS A 341 -23.61 -1.36 -14.46
C LYS A 341 -23.11 -2.75 -14.79
N LEU A 342 -22.18 -2.82 -15.73
CA LEU A 342 -21.43 -4.04 -16.04
C LEU A 342 -20.16 -4.07 -15.19
N ILE A 343 -19.70 -5.27 -14.85
CA ILE A 343 -18.55 -5.47 -13.97
C ILE A 343 -17.46 -6.24 -14.70
N VAL A 344 -16.23 -5.78 -14.56
CA VAL A 344 -15.04 -6.62 -14.74
C VAL A 344 -14.35 -6.76 -13.40
N ALA A 345 -13.82 -7.94 -13.11
CA ALA A 345 -13.10 -8.20 -11.87
C ALA A 345 -11.60 -8.35 -12.13
N LEU A 346 -10.77 -8.08 -11.12
CA LEU A 346 -9.34 -8.36 -11.10
C LEU A 346 -8.99 -9.14 -9.84
N ASP A 347 -8.54 -10.38 -10.00
CA ASP A 347 -7.92 -11.17 -8.95
C ASP A 347 -6.39 -11.06 -9.04
N ALA A 348 -5.77 -10.22 -8.21
CA ALA A 348 -4.34 -9.93 -8.32
C ALA A 348 -3.63 -9.78 -6.98
N ASP A 349 -2.31 -9.81 -7.04
CA ASP A 349 -1.40 -9.51 -5.95
C ASP A 349 -1.34 -8.00 -5.70
N MET A 350 -2.34 -7.46 -5.01
CA MET A 350 -2.42 -6.01 -4.72
C MET A 350 -1.63 -5.60 -3.48
N ILE A 351 -1.19 -6.55 -2.65
CA ILE A 351 -0.52 -6.28 -1.38
C ILE A 351 0.84 -6.98 -1.34
N GLY A 352 1.81 -6.36 -0.65
CA GLY A 352 3.12 -6.95 -0.40
C GLY A 352 4.14 -6.64 -1.50
N GLY A 353 5.14 -7.52 -1.66
CA GLY A 353 6.30 -7.30 -2.54
C GLY A 353 5.97 -7.16 -4.03
N SER A 354 4.80 -7.64 -4.46
CA SER A 354 4.38 -7.65 -5.87
C SER A 354 3.23 -6.67 -6.16
N ALA A 355 2.84 -5.84 -5.19
CA ALA A 355 1.72 -4.88 -5.32
C ALA A 355 1.82 -3.96 -6.55
N ILE A 356 3.04 -3.67 -7.02
CA ILE A 356 3.30 -2.85 -8.21
C ILE A 356 2.87 -3.59 -9.48
N SER A 357 3.08 -4.90 -9.58
CA SER A 357 2.58 -5.72 -10.70
C SER A 357 1.05 -5.71 -10.76
N GLY A 358 0.38 -6.00 -9.64
CA GLY A 358 -1.10 -5.92 -9.57
C GLY A 358 -1.63 -4.53 -9.92
N LEU A 359 -0.96 -3.47 -9.45
CA LEU A 359 -1.25 -2.09 -9.83
C LEU A 359 -1.10 -1.86 -11.34
N SER A 360 -0.03 -2.35 -11.98
CA SER A 360 0.19 -2.16 -13.42
C SER A 360 -0.93 -2.76 -14.27
N ILE A 361 -1.43 -3.94 -13.88
CA ILE A 361 -2.56 -4.61 -14.52
C ILE A 361 -3.83 -3.78 -14.34
N ARG A 362 -4.14 -3.38 -13.10
CA ARG A 362 -5.28 -2.50 -12.81
C ARG A 362 -5.24 -1.23 -13.66
N ARG A 363 -4.06 -0.59 -13.76
CA ARG A 363 -3.91 0.65 -14.55
C ARG A 363 -4.17 0.43 -16.03
N GLY A 364 -3.75 -0.70 -16.59
CA GLY A 364 -4.07 -1.08 -17.97
C GLY A 364 -5.58 -1.23 -18.19
N ILE A 365 -6.28 -1.93 -17.28
CA ILE A 365 -7.73 -2.08 -17.33
C ILE A 365 -8.43 -0.71 -17.22
N GLU A 366 -8.04 0.11 -16.24
CA GLU A 366 -8.65 1.42 -16.00
C GLU A 366 -8.48 2.38 -17.19
N LEU A 367 -7.31 2.41 -17.82
CA LEU A 367 -7.07 3.25 -19.00
C LEU A 367 -7.96 2.82 -20.18
N ALA A 368 -8.15 1.51 -20.39
CA ALA A 368 -9.07 1.02 -21.41
C ALA A 368 -10.53 1.35 -21.03
N LEU A 369 -10.91 1.18 -19.76
CA LEU A 369 -12.26 1.49 -19.27
C LEU A 369 -12.60 2.98 -19.38
N ASP A 370 -11.64 3.88 -19.16
CA ASP A 370 -11.85 5.31 -19.37
C ASP A 370 -12.29 5.59 -20.81
N GLU A 371 -11.60 5.01 -21.79
CA GLU A 371 -11.91 5.16 -23.22
C GLU A 371 -13.24 4.51 -23.58
N ILE A 372 -13.47 3.29 -23.11
CA ILE A 372 -14.70 2.53 -23.38
C ILE A 372 -15.92 3.28 -22.81
N ASN A 373 -15.85 3.71 -21.55
CA ASN A 373 -16.96 4.39 -20.88
C ASN A 373 -17.21 5.79 -21.43
N GLN A 374 -16.17 6.54 -21.83
CA GLN A 374 -16.33 7.82 -22.53
C GLN A 374 -17.06 7.65 -23.87
N ASN A 375 -16.96 6.47 -24.50
CA ASN A 375 -17.63 6.12 -25.74
C ASN A 375 -18.98 5.39 -25.54
N GLY A 376 -19.58 5.49 -24.35
CA GLY A 376 -20.91 4.92 -24.06
C GLY A 376 -20.90 3.56 -23.36
N GLY A 377 -19.72 3.03 -23.03
CA GLY A 377 -19.56 1.79 -22.28
C GLY A 377 -19.63 0.53 -23.15
N VAL A 378 -20.03 -0.58 -22.55
CA VAL A 378 -20.27 -1.87 -23.23
C VAL A 378 -21.76 -2.17 -23.17
N LEU A 379 -22.36 -2.54 -24.29
CA LEU A 379 -23.81 -2.74 -24.44
C LEU A 379 -24.61 -1.51 -23.99
N GLY A 380 -24.05 -0.32 -24.20
CA GLY A 380 -24.61 0.97 -23.75
C GLY A 380 -24.58 1.18 -22.24
N LYS A 381 -23.81 0.39 -21.48
CA LYS A 381 -23.70 0.46 -20.02
C LYS A 381 -22.27 0.74 -19.58
N GLU A 382 -22.15 1.60 -18.57
CA GLU A 382 -20.88 1.85 -17.90
C GLU A 382 -20.32 0.56 -17.29
N VAL A 383 -19.04 0.30 -17.53
CA VAL A 383 -18.30 -0.82 -16.97
C VAL A 383 -17.46 -0.37 -15.78
N LYS A 384 -17.53 -1.10 -14.67
CA LYS A 384 -16.77 -0.86 -13.45
C LYS A 384 -15.79 -1.99 -13.16
N LEU A 385 -14.62 -1.61 -12.66
CA LEU A 385 -13.61 -2.55 -12.17
C LEU A 385 -13.82 -2.81 -10.68
N VAL A 386 -13.89 -4.10 -10.34
CA VAL A 386 -13.80 -4.60 -8.96
C VAL A 386 -12.46 -5.31 -8.82
N VAL A 387 -11.70 -5.01 -7.78
CA VAL A 387 -10.38 -5.61 -7.55
C VAL A 387 -10.43 -6.39 -6.26
N ARG A 388 -9.76 -7.54 -6.19
CA ARG A 388 -9.48 -8.24 -4.93
C ARG A 388 -8.04 -8.71 -4.89
N ASN A 389 -7.49 -8.67 -3.68
CA ASN A 389 -6.16 -9.15 -3.40
C ASN A 389 -6.13 -10.68 -3.15
N ASN A 390 -5.35 -11.43 -3.93
CA ASN A 390 -5.04 -12.84 -3.67
C ASN A 390 -3.71 -13.03 -2.89
N SER A 391 -2.83 -12.02 -2.84
CA SER A 391 -1.48 -12.11 -2.24
C SER A 391 -0.61 -13.25 -2.77
N MET A 392 -0.83 -13.69 -4.01
CA MET A 392 -0.21 -14.87 -4.60
C MET A 392 -0.52 -16.19 -3.85
N VAL A 393 -1.61 -16.24 -3.07
CA VAL A 393 -2.04 -17.41 -2.29
C VAL A 393 -3.21 -18.12 -3.02
N PRO A 394 -3.03 -19.38 -3.48
CA PRO A 394 -4.05 -20.09 -4.25
C PRO A 394 -5.42 -20.19 -3.59
N SER A 395 -5.49 -20.47 -2.28
CA SER A 395 -6.77 -20.55 -1.57
C SER A 395 -7.52 -19.22 -1.52
N ARG A 396 -6.81 -18.09 -1.49
CA ARG A 396 -7.43 -16.76 -1.54
C ARG A 396 -7.98 -16.45 -2.93
N GLY A 397 -7.25 -16.82 -3.99
CA GLY A 397 -7.74 -16.71 -5.36
C GLY A 397 -9.03 -17.50 -5.56
N LEU A 398 -9.06 -18.76 -5.13
CA LEU A 398 -10.27 -19.59 -5.12
C LEU A 398 -11.45 -18.92 -4.39
N ASP A 399 -11.23 -18.33 -3.23
CA ASP A 399 -12.28 -17.62 -2.49
C ASP A 399 -12.72 -16.34 -3.23
N ASN A 400 -11.80 -15.64 -3.88
CA ASN A 400 -12.11 -14.47 -4.72
C ASN A 400 -12.96 -14.87 -5.93
N ILE A 401 -12.64 -15.97 -6.63
CA ILE A 401 -13.46 -16.48 -7.74
C ILE A 401 -14.87 -16.85 -7.28
N LYS A 402 -15.03 -17.51 -6.12
CA LYS A 402 -16.37 -17.81 -5.56
C LYS A 402 -17.16 -16.52 -5.29
N VAL A 403 -16.50 -15.49 -4.77
CA VAL A 403 -17.13 -14.19 -4.55
C VAL A 403 -17.52 -13.54 -5.88
N PHE A 404 -16.63 -13.53 -6.87
CA PHE A 404 -16.91 -12.96 -8.18
C PHE A 404 -18.03 -13.70 -8.92
N ALA A 405 -18.15 -15.02 -8.75
CA ALA A 405 -19.25 -15.82 -9.30
C ALA A 405 -20.65 -15.35 -8.84
N THR A 406 -20.72 -14.65 -7.70
CA THR A 406 -21.97 -14.09 -7.17
C THR A 406 -22.27 -12.67 -7.67
N LEU A 407 -21.32 -12.01 -8.35
CA LEU A 407 -21.51 -10.65 -8.83
C LEU A 407 -22.49 -10.60 -10.01
N PRO A 408 -23.54 -9.76 -9.95
CA PRO A 408 -24.40 -9.55 -11.10
C PRO A 408 -23.62 -8.84 -12.21
N ASN A 409 -23.95 -9.17 -13.47
CA ASN A 409 -23.39 -8.53 -14.66
C ASN A 409 -21.86 -8.59 -14.80
N LEU A 410 -21.22 -9.64 -14.27
CA LEU A 410 -19.80 -9.90 -14.47
C LEU A 410 -19.52 -10.30 -15.92
N LEU A 411 -18.66 -9.55 -16.61
CA LEU A 411 -18.23 -9.81 -17.99
C LEU A 411 -17.02 -10.74 -18.07
N ALA A 412 -16.07 -10.59 -17.15
CA ALA A 412 -14.86 -11.40 -17.05
C ALA A 412 -14.12 -11.16 -15.73
N VAL A 413 -13.21 -12.07 -15.39
CA VAL A 413 -12.20 -11.91 -14.33
C VAL A 413 -10.81 -11.83 -14.96
N PHE A 414 -10.07 -10.78 -14.64
CA PHE A 414 -8.65 -10.65 -14.98
C PHE A 414 -7.79 -11.30 -13.90
N SER A 415 -6.72 -11.99 -14.29
CA SER A 415 -5.77 -12.59 -13.35
C SER A 415 -4.58 -11.67 -13.04
N GLY A 416 -3.90 -11.94 -11.92
CA GLY A 416 -2.60 -11.34 -11.57
C GLY A 416 -1.41 -12.09 -12.17
N ILE A 417 -0.25 -11.95 -11.51
CA ILE A 417 1.03 -12.51 -11.98
C ILE A 417 1.25 -13.98 -11.59
N SER A 418 0.49 -14.47 -10.60
CA SER A 418 0.78 -15.74 -9.93
C SER A 418 0.20 -16.92 -10.70
N SER A 419 1.02 -17.60 -11.51
CA SER A 419 0.60 -18.84 -12.17
C SER A 419 0.05 -19.90 -11.20
N PRO A 420 0.64 -20.14 -10.00
CA PRO A 420 0.06 -21.08 -9.04
C PRO A 420 -1.37 -20.75 -8.58
N VAL A 421 -1.74 -19.46 -8.53
CA VAL A 421 -3.11 -19.04 -8.20
C VAL A 421 -4.04 -19.40 -9.35
N VAL A 422 -3.71 -18.95 -10.57
CA VAL A 422 -4.54 -19.21 -11.76
C VAL A 422 -4.72 -20.71 -12.02
N LEU A 423 -3.65 -21.51 -11.85
CA LEU A 423 -3.71 -22.97 -12.00
C LEU A 423 -4.68 -23.62 -11.01
N ALA A 424 -4.76 -23.11 -9.78
CA ALA A 424 -5.70 -23.62 -8.78
C ALA A 424 -7.15 -23.23 -9.10
N GLU A 425 -7.37 -22.11 -9.80
CA GLU A 425 -8.69 -21.60 -10.15
C GLU A 425 -9.32 -22.30 -11.36
N LEU A 426 -8.52 -22.95 -12.22
CA LEU A 426 -8.96 -23.53 -13.50
C LEU A 426 -10.22 -24.37 -13.40
N GLU A 427 -10.30 -25.29 -12.44
CA GLU A 427 -11.46 -26.17 -12.28
C GLU A 427 -12.73 -25.35 -12.01
N LEU A 428 -12.66 -24.42 -11.04
CA LEU A 428 -13.78 -23.59 -10.64
C LEU A 428 -14.25 -22.65 -11.76
N LEU A 429 -13.29 -22.08 -12.52
CA LEU A 429 -13.58 -21.22 -13.66
C LEU A 429 -14.40 -21.95 -14.73
N HIS A 430 -14.02 -23.17 -15.07
CA HIS A 430 -14.73 -23.95 -16.09
C HIS A 430 -16.07 -24.50 -15.57
N GLU A 431 -16.13 -24.95 -14.31
CA GLU A 431 -17.36 -25.40 -13.66
C GLU A 431 -18.45 -24.30 -13.69
N HIS A 432 -18.05 -23.07 -13.38
CA HIS A 432 -18.96 -21.91 -13.31
C HIS A 432 -19.02 -21.10 -14.60
N LYS A 433 -18.30 -21.52 -15.66
CA LYS A 433 -18.19 -20.81 -16.95
C LYS A 433 -17.78 -19.35 -16.80
N ILE A 434 -16.86 -19.09 -15.86
CA ILE A 434 -16.30 -17.76 -15.61
C ILE A 434 -15.19 -17.52 -16.64
N LEU A 435 -15.37 -16.50 -17.46
CA LEU A 435 -14.38 -16.07 -18.43
C LEU A 435 -13.20 -15.41 -17.73
N MET A 436 -12.02 -16.00 -17.85
CA MET A 436 -10.77 -15.45 -17.33
C MET A 436 -9.87 -14.89 -18.43
N LEU A 437 -9.34 -13.69 -18.19
CA LEU A 437 -8.36 -13.01 -19.04
C LEU A 437 -7.04 -12.88 -18.28
N ALA A 438 -5.97 -13.49 -18.80
CA ALA A 438 -4.66 -13.49 -18.17
C ALA A 438 -3.72 -12.47 -18.84
N PRO A 439 -3.37 -11.35 -18.17
CA PRO A 439 -2.41 -10.38 -18.69
C PRO A 439 -0.94 -10.72 -18.32
N TRP A 440 -0.71 -11.62 -17.36
CA TRP A 440 0.64 -11.84 -16.80
C TRP A 440 1.02 -13.29 -16.51
N ALA A 441 0.16 -14.08 -15.86
CA ALA A 441 0.51 -15.44 -15.46
C ALA A 441 0.94 -16.32 -16.67
N ALA A 442 2.15 -16.88 -16.61
CA ALA A 442 2.85 -17.37 -17.81
C ALA A 442 2.85 -18.90 -17.98
N ALA A 443 2.44 -19.67 -16.96
CA ALA A 443 2.52 -21.13 -17.03
C ALA A 443 1.73 -21.69 -18.22
N THR A 444 2.38 -22.55 -19.01
CA THR A 444 1.78 -23.17 -20.20
C THR A 444 0.46 -23.89 -19.90
N PRO A 445 0.32 -24.63 -18.78
CA PRO A 445 -0.93 -25.33 -18.46
C PRO A 445 -2.12 -24.42 -18.12
N ILE A 446 -1.94 -23.10 -17.93
CA ILE A 446 -3.06 -22.17 -17.69
C ILE A 446 -4.04 -22.19 -18.86
N VAL A 447 -3.50 -22.14 -20.08
CA VAL A 447 -4.27 -22.14 -21.33
C VAL A 447 -4.24 -23.50 -22.01
N SER A 448 -3.20 -24.30 -21.79
CA SER A 448 -3.14 -25.71 -22.25
C SER A 448 -3.72 -26.66 -21.19
N ASN A 449 -4.92 -26.33 -20.70
CA ASN A 449 -5.56 -26.99 -19.55
C ASN A 449 -6.45 -28.21 -19.92
N GLY A 450 -6.56 -28.53 -21.22
CA GLY A 450 -7.34 -29.66 -21.72
C GLY A 450 -8.86 -29.45 -21.76
N GLN A 451 -9.37 -28.26 -21.43
CA GLN A 451 -10.80 -27.96 -21.41
C GLN A 451 -11.34 -27.54 -22.78
N SER A 452 -12.58 -27.90 -23.07
CA SER A 452 -13.29 -27.52 -24.30
C SER A 452 -14.80 -27.35 -24.03
N PRO A 453 -15.37 -26.13 -24.11
CA PRO A 453 -14.68 -24.88 -24.41
C PRO A 453 -13.74 -24.45 -23.28
N ASN A 454 -12.64 -23.80 -23.65
CA ASN A 454 -11.72 -23.20 -22.70
C ASN A 454 -12.20 -21.78 -22.35
N PHE A 455 -12.31 -21.49 -21.06
CA PHE A 455 -12.76 -20.19 -20.54
C PHE A 455 -11.60 -19.27 -20.15
N VAL A 456 -10.36 -19.64 -20.46
CA VAL A 456 -9.16 -18.85 -20.15
C VAL A 456 -8.48 -18.39 -21.44
N PHE A 457 -8.28 -17.08 -21.58
CA PHE A 457 -7.55 -16.47 -22.69
C PHE A 457 -6.42 -15.59 -22.17
N ARG A 458 -5.33 -15.49 -22.92
CA ARG A 458 -4.10 -14.83 -22.46
C ARG A 458 -3.48 -13.93 -23.51
N VAL A 459 -3.18 -12.70 -23.10
CA VAL A 459 -2.17 -11.83 -23.73
C VAL A 459 -1.03 -11.77 -22.73
N SER A 460 -0.07 -12.68 -22.85
CA SER A 460 1.07 -12.78 -21.98
C SER A 460 2.09 -13.77 -22.54
N VAL A 461 3.17 -14.01 -21.81
CA VAL A 461 4.15 -15.04 -22.16
C VAL A 461 3.56 -16.40 -21.89
N ARG A 462 3.93 -17.35 -22.76
CA ARG A 462 3.78 -18.77 -22.54
C ARG A 462 5.15 -19.34 -22.20
N ASP A 463 5.28 -20.01 -21.06
CA ASP A 463 6.56 -20.60 -20.62
C ASP A 463 7.21 -21.51 -21.69
N GLU A 464 6.40 -22.22 -22.49
CA GLU A 464 6.91 -23.03 -23.63
C GLU A 464 7.63 -22.17 -24.69
N TYR A 465 7.12 -20.97 -24.98
CA TYR A 465 7.75 -20.03 -25.92
C TYR A 465 8.93 -19.28 -25.27
N ALA A 466 8.80 -18.93 -23.99
CA ALA A 466 9.89 -18.31 -23.24
C ALA A 466 11.08 -19.24 -23.07
N ALA A 467 10.86 -20.55 -22.96
CA ALA A 467 11.92 -21.53 -22.88
C ALA A 467 12.87 -21.43 -24.08
N GLN A 468 12.31 -21.37 -25.30
CA GLN A 468 13.11 -21.20 -26.50
C GLN A 468 13.87 -19.86 -26.47
N PHE A 469 13.16 -18.76 -26.21
CA PHE A 469 13.72 -17.41 -26.22
C PHE A 469 14.84 -17.20 -25.18
N LEU A 470 14.62 -17.63 -23.93
CA LEU A 470 15.61 -17.55 -22.85
C LEU A 470 16.82 -18.43 -23.14
N LEU A 471 16.59 -19.63 -23.68
CA LEU A 471 17.66 -20.55 -24.02
C LEU A 471 18.50 -20.06 -25.20
N ASP A 472 17.89 -19.46 -26.22
CA ASP A 472 18.59 -18.80 -27.33
C ASP A 472 19.52 -17.70 -26.82
N GLY A 473 19.03 -16.86 -25.90
CA GLY A 473 19.84 -15.84 -25.24
C GLY A 473 21.03 -16.43 -24.48
N ALA A 474 20.78 -17.45 -23.65
CA ALA A 474 21.82 -18.09 -22.84
C ALA A 474 22.89 -18.79 -23.69
N LEU A 475 22.48 -19.58 -24.69
CA LEU A 475 23.40 -20.29 -25.59
C LEU A 475 24.19 -19.36 -26.51
N GLY A 476 23.67 -18.16 -26.80
CA GLY A 476 24.42 -17.11 -27.48
C GLY A 476 25.64 -16.61 -26.70
N VAL A 477 25.70 -16.89 -25.39
CA VAL A 477 26.85 -16.60 -24.53
C VAL A 477 27.75 -17.83 -24.38
N SER A 478 27.17 -18.97 -23.99
CA SER A 478 27.91 -20.21 -23.73
C SER A 478 26.99 -21.43 -23.71
N GLU A 479 27.51 -22.60 -24.08
CA GLU A 479 26.81 -23.88 -23.87
C GLU A 479 26.74 -24.29 -22.38
N LYS A 480 27.52 -23.65 -21.50
CA LYS A 480 27.52 -23.92 -20.06
C LYS A 480 26.35 -23.24 -19.34
N VAL A 481 25.14 -23.62 -19.71
CA VAL A 481 23.89 -23.05 -19.18
C VAL A 481 23.52 -23.72 -17.86
N GLY A 482 23.13 -22.92 -16.86
CA GLY A 482 22.56 -23.41 -15.60
C GLY A 482 21.16 -22.84 -15.36
N PHE A 483 20.34 -23.56 -14.60
CA PHE A 483 18.98 -23.16 -14.27
C PHE A 483 18.84 -22.85 -12.77
N LEU A 484 18.16 -21.75 -12.45
CA LEU A 484 17.75 -21.43 -11.08
C LEU A 484 16.24 -21.18 -11.05
N LEU A 485 15.48 -22.14 -10.52
CA LEU A 485 14.03 -22.22 -10.69
C LEU A 485 13.29 -22.21 -9.35
N VAL A 486 12.20 -21.45 -9.27
CA VAL A 486 11.30 -21.48 -8.10
C VAL A 486 10.53 -22.80 -8.02
N ASN A 487 10.43 -23.38 -6.83
CA ASN A 487 9.80 -24.68 -6.57
C ASN A 487 8.27 -24.56 -6.44
N ASN A 488 7.60 -24.27 -7.55
CA ASN A 488 6.13 -24.21 -7.64
C ASN A 488 5.64 -24.54 -9.06
N GLY A 489 4.32 -24.43 -9.30
CA GLY A 489 3.73 -24.71 -10.62
C GLY A 489 4.32 -23.90 -11.79
N TRP A 490 4.79 -22.67 -11.55
CA TRP A 490 5.43 -21.85 -12.59
C TRP A 490 6.85 -22.33 -12.91
N GLY A 491 7.66 -22.61 -11.90
CA GLY A 491 9.01 -23.13 -12.15
C GLY A 491 9.01 -24.55 -12.74
N ARG A 492 7.99 -25.38 -12.40
CA ARG A 492 7.79 -26.68 -13.05
C ARG A 492 7.43 -26.55 -14.53
N SER A 493 6.55 -25.61 -14.87
CA SER A 493 6.20 -25.30 -16.27
C SER A 493 7.42 -24.81 -17.08
N ASN A 494 8.26 -23.96 -16.48
CA ASN A 494 9.53 -23.55 -17.09
C ASN A 494 10.52 -24.70 -17.23
N PHE A 495 10.66 -25.57 -16.21
CA PHE A 495 11.53 -26.74 -16.28
C PHE A 495 11.16 -27.67 -17.43
N GLU A 496 9.87 -27.94 -17.62
CA GLU A 496 9.36 -28.76 -18.73
C GLU A 496 9.71 -28.15 -20.08
N GLY A 497 9.41 -26.85 -20.27
CA GLY A 497 9.73 -26.13 -21.49
C GLY A 497 11.23 -26.10 -21.79
N LEU A 498 12.06 -25.72 -20.82
CA LEU A 498 13.51 -25.63 -20.96
C LEU A 498 14.15 -26.99 -21.24
N THR A 499 13.68 -28.05 -20.58
CA THR A 499 14.18 -29.42 -20.80
C THR A 499 13.86 -29.88 -22.22
N LYS A 500 12.62 -29.69 -22.67
CA LYS A 500 12.20 -30.03 -24.04
C LYS A 500 13.01 -29.27 -25.10
N GLU A 501 13.30 -27.98 -24.88
CA GLU A 501 14.13 -27.19 -25.80
C GLU A 501 15.60 -27.59 -25.80
N MET A 502 16.16 -27.95 -24.63
CA MET A 502 17.51 -28.51 -24.53
C MET A 502 17.62 -29.86 -25.25
N GLU A 503 16.65 -30.76 -25.05
CA GLU A 503 16.60 -32.08 -25.71
C GLU A 503 16.54 -31.97 -27.23
N LYS A 504 15.71 -31.03 -27.76
CA LYS A 504 15.65 -30.73 -29.20
C LYS A 504 17.02 -30.35 -29.79
N ARG A 505 17.90 -29.77 -28.97
CA ARG A 505 19.25 -29.32 -29.33
C ARG A 505 20.33 -30.33 -28.96
N SER A 506 19.96 -31.50 -28.42
CA SER A 506 20.89 -32.50 -27.88
C SER A 506 21.82 -31.93 -26.78
N LEU A 507 21.30 -31.00 -25.98
CA LEU A 507 22.01 -30.36 -24.86
C LEU A 507 21.36 -30.75 -23.52
N ALA A 508 22.08 -30.47 -22.43
CA ALA A 508 21.59 -30.56 -21.06
C ALA A 508 22.17 -29.41 -20.22
N PRO A 509 21.46 -28.92 -19.19
CA PRO A 509 22.02 -27.91 -18.31
C PRO A 509 23.22 -28.46 -17.53
N VAL A 510 24.26 -27.64 -17.37
CA VAL A 510 25.46 -27.98 -16.58
C VAL A 510 25.11 -28.23 -15.12
N HIS A 511 24.21 -27.42 -14.57
CA HIS A 511 23.70 -27.57 -13.21
C HIS A 511 22.33 -26.91 -13.09
N MET A 512 21.52 -27.41 -12.16
CA MET A 512 20.21 -26.83 -11.85
C MET A 512 20.02 -26.74 -10.34
N GLU A 513 19.47 -25.63 -9.89
CA GLU A 513 19.09 -25.39 -8.51
C GLU A 513 17.60 -25.03 -8.43
N TRP A 514 16.94 -25.54 -7.39
CA TRP A 514 15.57 -25.17 -7.04
C TRP A 514 15.56 -24.36 -5.74
N PHE A 515 14.67 -23.39 -5.62
CA PHE A 515 14.47 -22.64 -4.38
C PHE A 515 12.99 -22.49 -4.04
N ASP A 516 12.68 -22.42 -2.75
CA ASP A 516 11.30 -22.24 -2.31
C ASP A 516 10.88 -20.77 -2.37
N TRP A 517 9.58 -20.53 -2.54
CA TRP A 517 9.04 -19.17 -2.50
C TRP A 517 9.26 -18.56 -1.10
N GLY A 518 9.77 -17.33 -1.04
CA GLY A 518 10.16 -16.67 0.20
C GLY A 518 11.57 -17.02 0.69
N GLU A 519 12.35 -17.83 -0.05
CA GLU A 519 13.70 -18.26 0.32
C GLU A 519 14.57 -17.08 0.74
N LYS A 520 15.18 -17.19 1.93
CA LYS A 520 16.00 -16.13 2.52
C LYS A 520 17.47 -16.29 2.22
N ASN A 521 17.93 -17.50 1.90
CA ASN A 521 19.33 -17.76 1.64
C ASN A 521 19.54 -18.33 0.22
N MET A 522 20.15 -17.52 -0.65
CA MET A 522 20.52 -17.91 -2.01
C MET A 522 22.02 -18.24 -2.16
N GLU A 523 22.82 -18.06 -1.11
CA GLU A 523 24.28 -18.15 -1.19
C GLU A 523 24.77 -19.50 -1.70
N ASN A 524 24.29 -20.59 -1.10
CA ASN A 524 24.71 -21.94 -1.48
C ASN A 524 24.29 -22.29 -2.91
N LYS A 525 23.12 -21.83 -3.36
CA LYS A 525 22.63 -22.09 -4.72
C LYS A 525 23.48 -21.37 -5.76
N VAL A 526 23.80 -20.09 -5.50
CA VAL A 526 24.73 -19.31 -6.34
C VAL A 526 26.11 -19.96 -6.37
N LYS A 527 26.65 -20.32 -5.20
CA LYS A 527 27.94 -20.99 -5.08
C LYS A 527 27.99 -22.28 -5.89
N ASN A 528 26.95 -23.11 -5.81
CA ASN A 528 26.88 -24.37 -6.55
C ASN A 528 26.90 -24.14 -8.07
N LEU A 529 26.09 -23.21 -8.58
CA LEU A 529 26.07 -22.86 -10.01
C LEU A 529 27.46 -22.43 -10.49
N VAL A 530 28.12 -21.52 -9.78
CA VAL A 530 29.46 -21.03 -10.13
C VAL A 530 30.52 -22.15 -10.03
N GLN A 531 30.49 -22.96 -8.97
CA GLN A 531 31.46 -24.06 -8.78
C GLN A 531 31.33 -25.17 -9.82
N LYS A 532 30.13 -25.35 -10.40
CA LYS A 532 29.88 -26.29 -11.49
C LYS A 532 30.29 -25.74 -12.87
N GLY A 533 30.77 -24.50 -12.92
CA GLY A 533 31.26 -23.88 -14.15
C GLY A 533 30.15 -23.36 -15.06
N VAL A 534 28.98 -23.01 -14.51
CA VAL A 534 27.93 -22.32 -15.27
C VAL A 534 28.44 -20.94 -15.70
N GLU A 535 28.23 -20.58 -16.96
CA GLU A 535 28.66 -19.30 -17.55
C GLU A 535 27.46 -18.40 -17.93
N SER A 536 26.27 -18.99 -18.09
CA SER A 536 25.00 -18.26 -18.24
C SER A 536 23.89 -18.93 -17.43
N ILE A 537 23.09 -18.15 -16.72
CA ILE A 537 22.01 -18.64 -15.83
C ILE A 537 20.66 -18.24 -16.39
N ILE A 538 19.75 -19.20 -16.58
CA ILE A 538 18.32 -18.90 -16.76
C ILE A 538 17.67 -18.85 -15.37
N PHE A 539 17.12 -17.69 -15.02
CA PHE A 539 16.49 -17.46 -13.72
C PHE A 539 14.97 -17.34 -13.84
N VAL A 540 14.26 -18.16 -13.07
CA VAL A 540 12.80 -18.14 -12.95
C VAL A 540 12.42 -17.92 -11.50
N GLY A 541 12.16 -16.66 -11.16
CA GLY A 541 11.86 -16.23 -9.79
C GLY A 541 11.25 -14.85 -9.73
N ASN A 542 10.77 -14.50 -8.54
CA ASN A 542 10.21 -13.19 -8.25
C ASN A 542 11.24 -12.30 -7.55
N SER A 543 10.89 -11.04 -7.39
CA SER A 543 11.80 -9.98 -6.93
C SER A 543 12.45 -10.20 -5.57
N VAL A 544 11.75 -10.79 -4.61
CA VAL A 544 12.30 -11.02 -3.24
C VAL A 544 13.48 -11.99 -3.28
N GLU A 545 13.32 -13.06 -4.05
CA GLU A 545 14.37 -14.06 -4.27
C GLU A 545 15.42 -13.55 -5.25
N GLY A 546 14.99 -12.84 -6.30
CA GLY A 546 15.84 -12.20 -7.28
C GLY A 546 16.84 -11.23 -6.65
N GLU A 547 16.40 -10.37 -5.72
CA GLU A 547 17.26 -9.41 -5.00
C GLU A 547 18.40 -10.12 -4.27
N LYS A 548 18.07 -11.21 -3.55
CA LYS A 548 19.06 -12.02 -2.82
C LYS A 548 19.99 -12.75 -3.79
N PHE A 549 19.44 -13.29 -4.87
CA PHE A 549 20.19 -13.99 -5.91
C PHE A 549 21.24 -13.05 -6.54
N VAL A 550 20.83 -11.91 -7.08
CA VAL A 550 21.76 -10.97 -7.74
C VAL A 550 22.76 -10.39 -6.75
N SER A 551 22.35 -10.14 -5.50
CA SER A 551 23.27 -9.65 -4.45
C SER A 551 24.37 -10.65 -4.08
N HIS A 552 24.08 -11.96 -4.11
CA HIS A 552 25.10 -12.98 -3.89
C HIS A 552 25.95 -13.19 -5.14
N LEU A 553 25.32 -13.19 -6.33
CA LEU A 553 26.03 -13.35 -7.60
C LEU A 553 27.06 -12.22 -7.82
N ALA A 554 26.70 -10.98 -7.49
CA ALA A 554 27.55 -9.79 -7.60
C ALA A 554 28.85 -9.87 -6.78
N LYS A 555 28.97 -10.81 -5.83
CA LYS A 555 30.20 -11.00 -5.02
C LYS A 555 31.25 -11.83 -5.75
N HIS A 556 30.89 -12.50 -6.84
CA HIS A 556 31.83 -13.28 -7.65
C HIS A 556 32.57 -12.37 -8.64
N PRO A 557 33.89 -12.57 -8.87
CA PRO A 557 34.68 -11.68 -9.71
C PRO A 557 34.26 -11.69 -11.18
N ASN A 558 33.79 -12.84 -11.68
CA ASN A 558 33.26 -13.02 -13.03
C ASN A 558 31.89 -13.70 -12.92
N PRO A 559 30.83 -12.95 -12.57
CA PRO A 559 29.51 -13.54 -12.40
C PRO A 559 28.96 -13.99 -13.76
N PRO A 560 28.33 -15.18 -13.84
CA PRO A 560 27.58 -15.62 -15.02
C PRO A 560 26.55 -14.59 -15.47
N ILE A 561 26.34 -14.48 -16.80
CA ILE A 561 25.28 -13.62 -17.36
C ILE A 561 23.92 -14.23 -17.00
N VAL A 562 22.98 -13.40 -16.56
CA VAL A 562 21.65 -13.85 -16.14
C VAL A 562 20.61 -13.50 -17.21
N PHE A 563 19.89 -14.52 -17.66
CA PHE A 563 18.70 -14.42 -18.49
C PHE A 563 17.48 -14.72 -17.63
N SER A 564 16.88 -13.66 -17.10
CA SER A 564 15.73 -13.74 -16.20
C SER A 564 14.44 -13.79 -16.99
N HIS A 565 13.53 -14.66 -16.56
CA HIS A 565 12.11 -14.47 -16.82
C HIS A 565 11.63 -13.17 -16.13
N TRP A 566 10.47 -12.66 -16.50
CA TRP A 566 9.95 -11.37 -16.04
C TRP A 566 9.45 -11.27 -14.58
N GLY A 567 9.56 -12.32 -13.75
CA GLY A 567 8.98 -12.29 -12.39
C GLY A 567 9.57 -11.20 -11.48
N ILE A 568 10.75 -10.67 -11.82
CA ILE A 568 11.43 -9.60 -11.09
C ILE A 568 10.96 -8.18 -11.46
N THR A 569 10.15 -8.00 -12.51
CA THR A 569 9.84 -6.67 -13.06
C THR A 569 8.66 -5.97 -12.41
N GLY A 570 7.92 -6.69 -11.57
CA GLY A 570 6.70 -6.23 -10.91
C GLY A 570 6.89 -5.56 -9.54
N SER A 571 8.09 -5.07 -9.22
CA SER A 571 8.38 -4.53 -7.89
C SER A 571 9.53 -3.52 -7.85
N GLU A 572 9.89 -3.08 -6.64
CA GLU A 572 11.10 -2.31 -6.28
C GLU A 572 12.44 -3.06 -6.51
N PHE A 573 12.47 -4.12 -7.31
CA PHE A 573 13.64 -4.99 -7.47
C PHE A 573 14.88 -4.21 -7.89
N ALA A 574 14.73 -3.36 -8.91
CA ALA A 574 15.83 -2.57 -9.46
C ALA A 574 16.36 -1.54 -8.47
N HIS A 575 15.46 -0.90 -7.71
CA HIS A 575 15.83 0.06 -6.68
C HIS A 575 16.62 -0.61 -5.55
N ARG A 576 16.15 -1.75 -5.05
CA ARG A 576 16.81 -2.51 -3.97
C ARG A 576 18.11 -3.17 -4.41
N SER A 577 18.19 -3.59 -5.68
CA SER A 577 19.36 -4.27 -6.24
C SER A 577 20.35 -3.34 -6.94
N LYS A 578 20.17 -2.01 -6.84
CA LYS A 578 20.93 -1.02 -7.63
C LYS A 578 22.44 -1.22 -7.58
N GLN A 579 23.00 -1.58 -6.41
CA GLN A 579 24.44 -1.81 -6.29
C GLN A 579 24.87 -3.15 -6.90
N ALA A 580 24.10 -4.22 -6.71
CA ALA A 580 24.39 -5.53 -7.28
C ALA A 580 24.30 -5.54 -8.81
N LEU A 581 23.35 -4.79 -9.38
CA LEU A 581 23.14 -4.66 -10.82
C LEU A 581 24.31 -3.98 -11.56
N LYS A 582 25.23 -3.32 -10.85
CA LYS A 582 26.47 -2.80 -11.46
C LYS A 582 27.48 -3.89 -11.79
N ALA A 583 27.40 -5.03 -11.11
CA ALA A 583 28.34 -6.14 -11.24
C ALA A 583 27.75 -7.33 -12.01
N VAL A 584 26.42 -7.40 -12.17
CA VAL A 584 25.72 -8.52 -12.81
C VAL A 584 25.12 -8.06 -14.14
N ASP A 585 25.50 -8.69 -15.25
CA ASP A 585 24.77 -8.57 -16.52
C ASP A 585 23.46 -9.35 -16.40
N LEU A 586 22.37 -8.60 -16.17
CA LEU A 586 21.02 -9.12 -16.02
C LEU A 586 20.16 -8.67 -17.19
N ARG A 587 19.73 -9.64 -18.00
CA ARG A 587 18.80 -9.47 -19.10
C ARG A 587 17.47 -10.08 -18.72
N VAL A 588 16.41 -9.34 -18.94
CA VAL A 588 15.07 -9.71 -18.50
C VAL A 588 14.15 -9.81 -19.70
N LEU A 589 13.46 -10.94 -19.83
CA LEU A 589 12.42 -11.10 -20.84
C LEU A 589 11.34 -10.03 -20.62
N GLN A 590 10.98 -9.31 -21.67
CA GLN A 590 9.82 -8.42 -21.75
C GLN A 590 9.06 -8.66 -23.06
N THR A 591 7.85 -8.14 -23.12
CA THR A 591 7.04 -8.08 -24.34
C THR A 591 6.78 -6.62 -24.75
N PHE A 592 6.82 -5.70 -23.80
CA PHE A 592 6.51 -4.29 -24.03
C PHE A 592 7.38 -3.35 -23.20
N THR A 593 7.59 -2.14 -23.74
CA THR A 593 8.19 -1.00 -23.04
C THR A 593 7.51 0.28 -23.52
N PHE A 594 7.36 1.24 -22.61
CA PHE A 594 7.04 2.63 -22.99
C PHE A 594 8.32 3.41 -23.34
N VAL A 595 9.42 3.08 -22.67
CA VAL A 595 10.73 3.69 -22.91
C VAL A 595 11.23 3.30 -24.30
N GLU A 596 11.66 4.31 -25.09
CA GLU A 596 12.12 4.17 -26.48
C GLU A 596 11.09 3.51 -27.42
N ASN A 597 9.78 3.64 -27.13
CA ASN A 597 8.72 3.12 -27.99
C ASN A 597 8.04 4.24 -28.79
N ASP A 598 8.37 4.32 -30.08
CA ASP A 598 7.90 5.39 -30.95
C ASP A 598 6.54 5.13 -31.63
N THR A 599 5.89 3.99 -31.35
CA THR A 599 4.61 3.66 -31.99
C THR A 599 3.53 4.70 -31.63
N PRO A 600 2.65 5.09 -32.57
CA PRO A 600 1.59 6.06 -32.28
C PRO A 600 0.68 5.63 -31.12
N ALA A 601 0.35 4.34 -31.02
CA ALA A 601 -0.47 3.81 -29.93
C ALA A 601 0.22 3.96 -28.56
N ALA A 602 1.52 3.64 -28.48
CA ALA A 602 2.28 3.83 -27.24
C ALA A 602 2.34 5.30 -26.82
N LYS A 603 2.63 6.23 -27.74
CA LYS A 603 2.67 7.67 -27.44
C LYS A 603 1.35 8.21 -26.91
N VAL A 604 0.23 7.82 -27.53
CA VAL A 604 -1.10 8.22 -27.08
C VAL A 604 -1.39 7.67 -25.68
N LEU A 605 -1.11 6.38 -25.45
CA LEU A 605 -1.38 5.79 -24.14
C LEU A 605 -0.45 6.35 -23.05
N THR A 606 0.82 6.60 -23.35
CA THR A 606 1.77 7.26 -22.44
C THR A 606 1.23 8.61 -21.96
N GLN A 607 0.74 9.45 -22.88
CA GLN A 607 0.15 10.74 -22.54
C GLN A 607 -1.05 10.60 -21.60
N LYS A 608 -1.96 9.65 -21.90
CA LYS A 608 -3.11 9.35 -21.03
C LYS A 608 -2.68 8.81 -19.67
N TYR A 609 -1.63 7.99 -19.63
CA TYR A 609 -1.06 7.46 -18.40
C TYR A 609 -0.52 8.59 -17.52
N HIS A 610 0.28 9.49 -18.08
CA HIS A 610 0.80 10.68 -17.38
C HIS A 610 -0.32 11.56 -16.84
N GLN A 611 -1.34 11.82 -17.67
CA GLN A 611 -2.50 12.61 -17.26
C GLN A 611 -3.28 11.97 -16.11
N ARG A 612 -3.51 10.66 -16.18
CA ARG A 612 -4.33 9.93 -15.20
C ARG A 612 -3.59 9.68 -13.88
N TYR A 613 -2.32 9.32 -13.94
CA TYR A 613 -1.55 8.86 -12.77
C TYR A 613 -0.47 9.84 -12.30
N GLY A 614 -0.27 10.96 -13.00
CA GLY A 614 0.66 12.02 -12.61
C GLY A 614 2.13 11.65 -12.74
N THR A 615 2.47 10.61 -13.51
CA THR A 615 3.87 10.31 -13.89
C THR A 615 4.37 11.34 -14.89
N ARG A 616 5.69 11.54 -14.98
CA ARG A 616 6.30 12.59 -15.80
C ARG A 616 7.05 12.05 -17.01
N ASP A 617 7.60 10.85 -16.88
CA ASP A 617 8.46 10.21 -17.88
C ASP A 617 8.09 8.74 -18.03
N GLU A 618 8.32 8.15 -19.20
CA GLU A 618 8.07 6.73 -19.48
C GLU A 618 8.81 5.81 -18.51
N SER A 619 9.97 6.24 -18.02
CA SER A 619 10.76 5.51 -17.03
C SER A 619 10.09 5.43 -15.65
N ASP A 620 9.09 6.29 -15.36
CA ASP A 620 8.25 6.22 -14.15
C ASP A 620 7.18 5.11 -14.25
N ILE A 621 6.98 4.51 -15.43
CA ILE A 621 5.95 3.49 -15.65
C ILE A 621 6.51 2.11 -15.32
N TYR A 622 6.21 1.65 -14.12
CA TYR A 622 6.58 0.32 -13.65
C TYR A 622 5.80 -0.79 -14.36
N ALA A 623 6.47 -1.92 -14.59
CA ALA A 623 5.85 -3.15 -15.08
C ALA A 623 5.01 -2.93 -16.37
N PRO A 624 5.59 -2.31 -17.42
CA PRO A 624 4.84 -1.80 -18.57
C PRO A 624 4.08 -2.89 -19.34
N SER A 625 4.62 -4.11 -19.40
CA SER A 625 3.95 -5.28 -19.99
C SER A 625 2.59 -5.58 -19.34
N GLY A 626 2.46 -5.45 -18.02
CA GLY A 626 1.18 -5.69 -17.33
C GLY A 626 0.10 -4.67 -17.70
N THR A 627 0.48 -3.40 -17.84
CA THR A 627 -0.41 -2.35 -18.33
C THR A 627 -0.82 -2.60 -19.77
N ALA A 628 0.14 -2.89 -20.64
CA ALA A 628 -0.11 -3.07 -22.07
C ALA A 628 -1.03 -4.26 -22.37
N HIS A 629 -0.76 -5.41 -21.76
CA HIS A 629 -1.55 -6.61 -21.96
C HIS A 629 -2.98 -6.47 -21.43
N ALA A 630 -3.14 -5.87 -20.26
CA ALA A 630 -4.46 -5.68 -19.66
C ALA A 630 -5.30 -4.66 -20.43
N TYR A 631 -4.67 -3.61 -20.97
CA TYR A 631 -5.31 -2.64 -21.85
C TYR A 631 -5.84 -3.31 -23.13
N ASP A 632 -5.01 -4.10 -23.81
CA ASP A 632 -5.42 -4.81 -25.03
C ASP A 632 -6.52 -5.85 -24.75
N LEU A 633 -6.38 -6.64 -23.68
CA LEU A 633 -7.39 -7.63 -23.29
C LEU A 633 -8.75 -7.00 -22.97
N MET A 634 -8.77 -5.84 -22.31
CA MET A 634 -10.02 -5.15 -21.98
C MET A 634 -10.75 -4.64 -23.22
N HIS A 635 -10.01 -4.11 -24.21
CA HIS A 635 -10.60 -3.73 -25.50
C HIS A 635 -11.11 -4.95 -26.29
N MET A 636 -10.35 -6.04 -26.34
CA MET A 636 -10.80 -7.29 -26.97
C MET A 636 -12.07 -7.85 -26.29
N LEU A 637 -12.15 -7.79 -24.96
CA LEU A 637 -13.33 -8.16 -24.18
C LEU A 637 -14.55 -7.31 -24.56
N ALA A 638 -14.38 -5.99 -24.62
CA ALA A 638 -15.46 -5.07 -24.98
C ALA A 638 -15.98 -5.37 -26.40
N ILE A 639 -15.08 -5.54 -27.38
CA ILE A 639 -15.46 -5.90 -28.76
C ILE A 639 -16.21 -7.23 -28.80
N ALA A 640 -15.75 -8.25 -28.07
CA ALA A 640 -16.40 -9.54 -28.03
C ALA A 640 -17.79 -9.47 -27.37
N ALA A 641 -17.94 -8.69 -26.30
CA ALA A 641 -19.23 -8.48 -25.64
C ALA A 641 -20.24 -7.75 -26.53
N GLU A 642 -19.80 -6.72 -27.26
CA GLU A 642 -20.65 -6.03 -28.24
C GLU A 642 -21.10 -6.97 -29.35
N LYS A 643 -20.18 -7.77 -29.91
CA LYS A 643 -20.52 -8.78 -30.94
C LYS A 643 -21.47 -9.86 -30.42
N ALA A 644 -21.34 -10.24 -29.14
CA ALA A 644 -22.24 -11.19 -28.50
C ALA A 644 -23.64 -10.59 -28.25
N GLY A 645 -23.74 -9.26 -28.16
CA GLY A 645 -24.97 -8.54 -27.80
C GLY A 645 -25.48 -8.89 -26.40
N SER A 646 -24.60 -9.38 -25.52
CA SER A 646 -24.97 -9.93 -24.20
C SER A 646 -23.79 -9.89 -23.23
N ALA A 647 -24.10 -9.76 -21.93
CA ALA A 647 -23.14 -9.90 -20.84
C ALA A 647 -22.89 -11.38 -20.44
N ASP A 648 -23.50 -12.34 -21.14
CA ASP A 648 -23.29 -13.78 -20.89
C ASP A 648 -21.86 -14.20 -21.24
N MET A 649 -21.10 -14.65 -20.25
CA MET A 649 -19.69 -15.01 -20.41
C MET A 649 -19.46 -16.15 -21.42
N SER A 650 -20.41 -17.06 -21.62
CA SER A 650 -20.29 -18.13 -22.63
C SER A 650 -20.43 -17.60 -24.05
N ALA A 651 -21.33 -16.63 -24.27
CA ALA A 651 -21.46 -15.93 -25.54
C ALA A 651 -20.22 -15.09 -25.85
N ILE A 652 -19.70 -14.35 -24.86
CA ILE A 652 -18.47 -13.55 -24.98
C ILE A 652 -17.27 -14.44 -25.29
N GLN A 653 -17.10 -15.56 -24.56
CA GLN A 653 -16.07 -16.57 -24.80
C GLN A 653 -16.05 -17.02 -26.27
N LYS A 654 -17.24 -17.27 -26.85
CA LYS A 654 -17.37 -17.68 -28.24
C LYS A 654 -16.96 -16.58 -29.22
N GLU A 655 -17.32 -15.34 -28.95
CA GLU A 655 -16.96 -14.21 -29.83
C GLU A 655 -15.47 -13.85 -29.75
N LEU A 656 -14.81 -14.05 -28.59
CA LEU A 656 -13.35 -13.93 -28.48
C LEU A 656 -12.65 -14.87 -29.47
N THR A 657 -13.12 -16.12 -29.62
CA THR A 657 -12.51 -17.08 -30.54
C THR A 657 -12.68 -16.74 -32.03
N LYS A 658 -13.57 -15.79 -32.34
CA LYS A 658 -13.89 -15.34 -33.69
C LYS A 658 -13.31 -13.96 -34.01
N LEU A 659 -12.57 -13.33 -33.09
CA LEU A 659 -11.91 -12.07 -33.38
C LEU A 659 -10.93 -12.27 -34.54
N GLU A 660 -11.18 -11.63 -35.68
CA GLU A 660 -10.33 -11.75 -36.86
C GLU A 660 -9.12 -10.82 -36.79
N ARG A 661 -9.32 -9.61 -36.25
CA ARG A 661 -8.30 -8.59 -36.14
C ARG A 661 -8.58 -7.64 -34.97
N TYR A 662 -7.53 -7.23 -34.28
CA TYR A 662 -7.52 -6.12 -33.33
C TYR A 662 -6.19 -5.38 -33.43
N ASP A 663 -6.23 -4.07 -33.69
CA ASP A 663 -5.04 -3.24 -33.74
C ASP A 663 -4.77 -2.70 -32.34
N GLY A 664 -3.95 -3.44 -31.58
CA GLY A 664 -3.69 -3.15 -30.17
C GLY A 664 -2.45 -2.29 -29.95
N LEU A 665 -2.20 -2.00 -28.67
CA LEU A 665 -1.03 -1.29 -28.20
C LEU A 665 0.25 -2.08 -28.46
N MET A 666 0.21 -3.39 -28.20
CA MET A 666 1.37 -4.28 -28.36
C MET A 666 1.73 -4.46 -29.82
N LYS A 667 0.72 -4.78 -30.63
CA LYS A 667 0.84 -5.16 -32.03
C LYS A 667 -0.52 -5.17 -32.71
N GLN A 668 -0.48 -5.35 -34.02
CA GLN A 668 -1.65 -5.81 -34.77
C GLN A 668 -1.87 -7.31 -34.53
N TYR A 669 -2.96 -7.65 -33.86
CA TYR A 669 -3.35 -9.03 -33.63
C TYR A 669 -4.19 -9.53 -34.81
N LEU A 670 -3.78 -10.65 -35.40
CA LEU A 670 -4.53 -11.37 -36.43
C LEU A 670 -4.98 -12.71 -35.85
N SER A 671 -6.29 -12.88 -35.73
CA SER A 671 -6.91 -14.03 -35.07
C SER A 671 -6.32 -14.37 -33.69
N PRO A 672 -6.28 -13.41 -32.73
CA PRO A 672 -5.57 -13.57 -31.45
C PRO A 672 -5.96 -14.83 -30.67
N PHE A 673 -7.21 -15.27 -30.79
CA PHE A 673 -7.73 -16.47 -30.11
C PHE A 673 -8.43 -17.43 -31.07
N GLY A 674 -7.91 -17.53 -32.31
CA GLY A 674 -8.47 -18.43 -33.33
C GLY A 674 -8.56 -19.89 -32.87
N ARG A 675 -9.09 -20.77 -33.73
CA ARG A 675 -9.45 -22.15 -33.36
C ARG A 675 -8.30 -22.90 -32.64
N GLY A 676 -8.51 -23.23 -31.37
CA GLY A 676 -7.53 -23.95 -30.54
C GLY A 676 -6.38 -23.11 -29.99
N MET A 677 -6.43 -21.78 -30.16
CA MET A 677 -5.45 -20.84 -29.64
C MET A 677 -6.07 -20.01 -28.51
N GLN A 678 -5.46 -20.05 -27.34
CA GLN A 678 -5.82 -19.22 -26.18
C GLN A 678 -4.69 -18.27 -25.78
N ASP A 679 -3.59 -18.26 -26.53
CA ASP A 679 -2.46 -17.34 -26.41
C ASP A 679 -2.43 -16.41 -27.62
N ALA A 680 -2.43 -15.10 -27.37
CA ALA A 680 -2.34 -14.09 -28.43
C ALA A 680 -0.89 -13.65 -28.76
N LEU A 681 0.08 -14.05 -27.93
CA LEU A 681 1.50 -13.76 -28.12
C LEU A 681 2.29 -15.02 -28.49
N THR A 682 3.38 -14.81 -29.20
CA THR A 682 4.35 -15.80 -29.67
C THR A 682 5.76 -15.40 -29.25
N ALA A 683 6.75 -16.27 -29.45
CA ALA A 683 8.15 -15.95 -29.14
C ALA A 683 8.69 -14.74 -29.91
N GLU A 684 8.13 -14.40 -31.08
CA GLU A 684 8.53 -13.24 -31.89
C GLU A 684 8.18 -11.89 -31.24
N ASP A 685 7.23 -11.90 -30.30
CA ASP A 685 6.81 -10.72 -29.55
C ASP A 685 7.71 -10.45 -28.33
N TYR A 686 8.73 -11.28 -28.09
CA TYR A 686 9.59 -11.21 -26.91
C TYR A 686 10.86 -10.44 -27.21
N LEU A 687 11.32 -9.68 -26.22
CA LEU A 687 12.56 -8.93 -26.27
C LEU A 687 13.31 -9.05 -24.93
N PHE A 688 14.63 -8.90 -24.98
CA PHE A 688 15.40 -8.72 -23.76
C PHE A 688 15.40 -7.24 -23.40
N ALA A 689 15.31 -6.94 -22.12
CA ALA A 689 15.49 -5.62 -21.55
C ALA A 689 16.54 -5.68 -20.43
N PHE A 690 17.11 -4.54 -20.08
CA PHE A 690 18.06 -4.42 -18.97
C PHE A 690 17.67 -3.23 -18.08
N TYR A 691 18.10 -3.28 -16.82
CA TYR A 691 17.87 -2.17 -15.90
C TYR A 691 18.91 -1.07 -16.07
N LYS A 692 18.43 0.16 -16.28
CA LYS A 692 19.23 1.38 -16.24
C LYS A 692 18.52 2.40 -15.36
N ASP A 693 19.21 2.86 -14.32
CA ASP A 693 18.70 3.82 -13.33
C ASP A 693 17.35 3.43 -12.68
N GLY A 694 17.05 2.13 -12.61
CA GLY A 694 15.84 1.59 -12.00
C GLY A 694 14.74 1.19 -13.00
N SER A 695 14.86 1.61 -14.25
CA SER A 695 13.85 1.38 -15.29
C SER A 695 14.36 0.40 -16.36
N LEU A 696 13.44 -0.29 -17.02
CA LEU A 696 13.76 -1.26 -18.06
C LEU A 696 13.91 -0.57 -19.41
N TYR A 697 15.04 -0.80 -20.05
CA TYR A 697 15.33 -0.36 -21.41
C TYR A 697 15.42 -1.58 -22.33
N PRO A 698 14.82 -1.54 -23.53
CA PRO A 698 14.94 -2.63 -24.48
C PRO A 698 16.42 -2.81 -24.87
N LEU A 699 16.86 -4.05 -24.91
CA LEU A 699 18.14 -4.41 -25.50
C LEU A 699 17.98 -4.29 -27.02
N LYS A 700 18.61 -3.30 -27.63
CA LYS A 700 18.60 -3.15 -29.09
C LYS A 700 19.27 -4.39 -29.68
N SER A 701 18.53 -5.14 -30.49
CA SER A 701 19.16 -6.16 -31.32
C SER A 701 20.05 -5.45 -32.33
N ASP A 702 21.30 -5.88 -32.46
CA ASP A 702 22.06 -5.67 -33.71
C ASP A 702 21.31 -6.47 -34.80
N ARG A 703 20.23 -5.91 -35.34
CA ARG A 703 19.45 -6.48 -36.43
C ARG A 703 19.98 -5.98 -37.76
#